data_AF-A0A814HUK6-F1
#
_entry.id   AF-A0A814HUK6-F1
#
_cell.length_a   1.000
_cell.length_b   1.000
_cell.length_c   1.000
_cell.angle_alpha   90.00
_cell.angle_beta   90.00
_cell.angle_gamma   90.00
#
_symmetry.space_group_name_H-M   'P 1'
#
loop_
_entity.id
_entity.type
_entity.pdbx_description
1 polymer ?
#
loop_
_entity_poly.entity_id
_entity_poly.type
_entity_poly.pdbx_seq_one_letter_code
_entity_poly.pdbx_strand_id
1 'polypeptide(L)'
;MDSDKFSALLEGVKNKTTTVVDVCKNYNANNSPPKITDEQFQNELFFTEQFAGELGAILQFWFSDGSLDDDQKETFAACAQFLLKLTQAQSNSHNWLKEQTALIDITEKCINEIASYGYYISVGGTEDPNLESFDWLIQAFEKVRCLQLLPVLVKSVSSRFYTEAMYQLSEKNALELSITQHFLLVTCPNYVLTCGSKKLHCLEIVNRMLAYYEEIYSEFLPHITEWTIPVMLCLMYPIKFILSNIRSLSFEQRKVIYDIILTILLNKSTVDSNIEPVRVSLIHISLCLLTEIIRSDQRIANMVKNTSDKKPELIQVLNNLSKTGKSTQVQSEAIALKSLLITEEEFLQENKAGEVTSVFLQNFNNATEDGNSEQVDEILNGLKVLVQNDDVKKEIIKQNGLPPIIKYAKTTNDNPLPLQITYAMTFNNDAKKVMIEDQEFVDHIKQLRDSEKKDISKVAHGIVWKLEGEEQFKKKSEEKKQEETAEGKKPDAADDGKRPFKNDIMISYCWAQKPLCHKIHDRLETDGYKVWLDRDEMHGSIIERMAEAIEQSQFVLICMSTNYKNSTNCKAEAEYAFNRKSSIVPLIVEPKYKADGWLGFLAGSKIYVDFAEKEAEEFEKAYESLIDELKRNGLGSTGDEDQPKNPTTTPVPEPPKPPEQPEPPPIQTKEYLTHDSAVSWDETHVSEFLIDNKLDQLKHACEGMNGETLLQFYQSCQTAPDKMYPLVNNPKEEHPVSMNTFFKFISTMKKHLPPPAQPKKVYFQYGFIYPPTKDANDQNNQVGQKK
;
A
#
# COMPACT_ATOMS: atom_id res chain seq x y z
N MET A 1 -47.54 -9.06 -7.35
CA MET A 1 -48.08 -10.43 -7.35
C MET A 1 -48.16 -10.86 -5.91
N ASP A 2 -49.35 -11.26 -5.46
CA ASP A 2 -49.55 -11.77 -4.10
C ASP A 2 -48.96 -13.19 -3.98
N SER A 3 -48.75 -13.64 -2.74
CA SER A 3 -48.12 -14.94 -2.46
C SER A 3 -48.94 -16.10 -3.04
N ASP A 4 -50.27 -16.00 -3.01
CA ASP A 4 -51.17 -17.06 -3.45
C ASP A 4 -51.07 -17.29 -4.96
N LYS A 5 -51.00 -16.21 -5.75
CA LYS A 5 -50.77 -16.32 -7.21
C LYS A 5 -49.41 -16.92 -7.54
N PHE A 6 -48.37 -16.61 -6.75
CA PHE A 6 -47.06 -17.20 -6.98
C PHE A 6 -47.04 -18.69 -6.65
N SER A 7 -47.64 -19.10 -5.54
CA SER A 7 -47.81 -20.51 -5.20
C SER A 7 -48.61 -21.27 -6.26
N ALA A 8 -49.65 -20.66 -6.84
CA ALA A 8 -50.40 -21.26 -7.95
C ALA A 8 -49.55 -21.45 -9.21
N LEU A 9 -48.62 -20.54 -9.50
CA LEU A 9 -47.67 -20.69 -10.60
C LEU A 9 -46.69 -21.86 -10.34
N LEU A 10 -46.19 -22.01 -9.12
CA LEU A 10 -45.30 -23.12 -8.72
C LEU A 10 -46.03 -24.47 -8.76
N GLU A 11 -47.28 -24.52 -8.28
CA GLU A 11 -48.12 -25.71 -8.40
C GLU A 11 -48.45 -26.03 -9.87
N GLY A 12 -48.65 -25.01 -10.70
CA GLY A 12 -48.84 -25.18 -12.13
C GLY A 12 -47.66 -25.86 -12.82
N VAL A 13 -46.43 -25.61 -12.34
CA VAL A 13 -45.21 -26.25 -12.86
C VAL A 13 -45.24 -27.75 -12.56
N LYS A 14 -45.64 -28.13 -11.35
CA LYS A 14 -45.86 -29.54 -10.95
C LYS A 14 -46.93 -30.22 -11.79
N ASN A 15 -48.00 -29.49 -12.12
CA ASN A 15 -49.13 -29.98 -12.92
C ASN A 15 -48.92 -29.83 -14.44
N LYS A 16 -47.77 -29.32 -14.89
CA LYS A 16 -47.43 -29.04 -16.30
C LYS A 16 -48.40 -28.06 -17.00
N THR A 17 -49.04 -27.18 -16.24
CA THR A 17 -49.91 -26.12 -16.77
C THR A 17 -49.18 -24.77 -16.93
N THR A 18 -48.01 -24.63 -16.33
CA THR A 18 -47.11 -23.48 -16.46
C THR A 18 -45.68 -23.98 -16.69
N THR A 19 -44.89 -23.20 -17.44
CA THR A 19 -43.46 -23.49 -17.69
C THR A 19 -42.56 -22.74 -16.70
N VAL A 20 -41.28 -23.11 -16.62
CA VAL A 20 -40.27 -22.37 -15.84
C VAL A 20 -40.19 -20.91 -16.32
N VAL A 21 -40.19 -20.70 -17.64
CA VAL A 21 -40.22 -19.37 -18.27
C VAL A 21 -41.41 -18.55 -17.80
N ASP A 22 -42.60 -19.15 -17.72
CA ASP A 22 -43.80 -18.45 -17.27
C ASP A 22 -43.66 -17.96 -15.83
N VAL A 23 -43.12 -18.81 -14.93
CA VAL A 23 -42.85 -18.41 -13.54
C VAL A 23 -41.86 -17.25 -13.50
N CYS A 24 -40.75 -17.34 -14.22
CA CYS A 24 -39.72 -16.30 -14.27
C CYS A 24 -40.26 -14.97 -14.82
N LYS A 25 -40.96 -14.99 -15.96
CA LYS A 25 -41.58 -13.79 -16.57
C LYS A 25 -42.59 -13.14 -15.62
N ASN A 26 -43.46 -13.93 -15.00
CA ASN A 26 -44.45 -13.41 -14.05
C ASN A 26 -43.77 -12.80 -12.83
N TYR A 27 -42.73 -13.43 -12.27
CA TYR A 27 -41.96 -12.86 -11.17
C TYR A 27 -41.28 -11.54 -11.58
N ASN A 28 -40.62 -11.52 -12.74
CA ASN A 28 -39.89 -10.36 -13.26
C ASN A 28 -40.79 -9.16 -13.54
N ALA A 29 -42.06 -9.37 -13.90
CA ALA A 29 -43.02 -8.29 -14.14
C ALA A 29 -43.43 -7.51 -12.87
N ASN A 30 -43.04 -7.97 -11.67
CA ASN A 30 -43.42 -7.35 -10.41
C ASN A 30 -42.34 -6.43 -9.83
N ASN A 31 -42.71 -5.19 -9.50
CA ASN A 31 -41.83 -4.24 -8.82
C ASN A 31 -41.54 -4.63 -7.36
N SER A 32 -42.48 -5.32 -6.71
CA SER A 32 -42.30 -5.93 -5.39
C SER A 32 -42.57 -7.42 -5.51
N PRO A 33 -41.54 -8.24 -5.77
CA PRO A 33 -41.73 -9.66 -5.96
C PRO A 33 -42.14 -10.36 -4.65
N PRO A 34 -42.87 -11.49 -4.73
CA PRO A 34 -43.27 -12.25 -3.56
C PRO A 34 -42.06 -12.83 -2.81
N LYS A 35 -42.16 -12.88 -1.48
CA LYS A 35 -41.16 -13.54 -0.62
C LYS A 35 -41.23 -15.05 -0.79
N ILE A 36 -40.09 -15.69 -1.00
CA ILE A 36 -39.95 -17.14 -1.16
C ILE A 36 -39.45 -17.69 0.17
N THR A 37 -40.17 -18.66 0.73
CA THR A 37 -39.80 -19.26 2.01
C THR A 37 -38.73 -20.35 1.84
N ASP A 38 -38.01 -20.65 2.91
CA ASP A 38 -37.03 -21.76 2.90
C ASP A 38 -37.70 -23.10 2.59
N GLU A 39 -38.96 -23.27 3.04
CA GLU A 39 -39.79 -24.42 2.72
C GLU A 39 -40.07 -24.51 1.21
N GLN A 40 -40.34 -23.38 0.55
CA GLN A 40 -40.53 -23.36 -0.91
C GLN A 40 -39.24 -23.72 -1.64
N PHE A 41 -38.08 -23.21 -1.22
CA PHE A 41 -36.79 -23.61 -1.80
C PHE A 41 -36.52 -25.12 -1.65
N GLN A 42 -36.93 -25.72 -0.54
CA GLN A 42 -36.68 -27.13 -0.22
C GLN A 42 -37.68 -28.10 -0.85
N ASN A 43 -38.94 -27.68 -1.04
CA ASN A 43 -40.03 -28.60 -1.38
C ASN A 43 -40.65 -28.36 -2.75
N GLU A 44 -40.52 -27.16 -3.32
CA GLU A 44 -41.14 -26.87 -4.62
C GLU A 44 -40.29 -27.43 -5.76
N LEU A 45 -40.94 -28.15 -6.67
CA LEU A 45 -40.29 -28.81 -7.81
C LEU A 45 -39.54 -27.83 -8.71
N PHE A 46 -40.04 -26.61 -8.80
CA PHE A 46 -39.40 -25.50 -9.51
C PHE A 46 -37.97 -25.23 -9.00
N PHE A 47 -37.78 -25.14 -7.67
CA PHE A 47 -36.47 -24.80 -7.08
C PHE A 47 -35.55 -26.01 -6.91
N THR A 48 -36.12 -27.19 -6.69
CA THR A 48 -35.35 -28.41 -6.39
C THR A 48 -34.78 -29.09 -7.63
N GLU A 49 -35.50 -29.09 -8.75
CA GLU A 49 -35.09 -29.85 -9.94
C GLU A 49 -35.16 -29.05 -11.25
N GLN A 50 -36.19 -28.25 -11.45
CA GLN A 50 -36.49 -27.74 -12.80
C GLN A 50 -35.72 -26.48 -13.18
N PHE A 51 -35.75 -25.43 -12.35
CA PHE A 51 -35.18 -24.13 -12.72
C PHE A 51 -33.67 -24.23 -13.03
N ALA A 52 -32.88 -24.79 -12.11
CA ALA A 52 -31.44 -24.92 -12.29
C ALA A 52 -31.09 -25.91 -13.42
N GLY A 53 -31.90 -26.96 -13.60
CA GLY A 53 -31.74 -27.92 -14.68
C GLY A 53 -31.99 -27.31 -16.07
N GLU A 54 -33.05 -26.52 -16.22
CA GLU A 54 -33.40 -25.85 -17.48
C GLU A 54 -32.37 -24.77 -17.86
N LEU A 55 -32.00 -23.92 -16.90
CA LEU A 55 -30.95 -22.92 -17.13
C LEU A 55 -29.59 -23.58 -17.41
N GLY A 56 -29.25 -24.66 -16.70
CA GLY A 56 -28.03 -25.42 -16.94
C GLY A 56 -28.01 -26.08 -18.32
N ALA A 57 -29.14 -26.61 -18.80
CA ALA A 57 -29.27 -27.17 -20.14
C ALA A 57 -29.05 -26.09 -21.22
N ILE A 58 -29.63 -24.90 -21.04
CA ILE A 58 -29.44 -23.77 -21.95
C ILE A 58 -27.97 -23.36 -22.02
N LEU A 59 -27.30 -23.25 -20.88
CA LEU A 59 -25.86 -22.94 -20.85
C LEU A 59 -25.03 -24.06 -21.49
N GLN A 60 -25.43 -25.32 -21.32
CA GLN A 60 -24.75 -26.45 -21.97
C GLN A 60 -24.92 -26.43 -23.50
N PHE A 61 -26.11 -26.07 -24.00
CA PHE A 61 -26.33 -25.86 -25.43
C PHE A 61 -25.49 -24.70 -25.95
N TRP A 62 -25.54 -23.55 -25.26
CA TRP A 62 -24.74 -22.39 -25.64
C TRP A 62 -23.24 -22.71 -25.68
N PHE A 63 -22.74 -23.41 -24.66
CA PHE A 63 -21.35 -23.87 -24.56
C PHE A 63 -20.93 -24.83 -25.69
N SER A 64 -21.84 -25.68 -26.15
CA SER A 64 -21.52 -26.75 -27.13
C SER A 64 -21.71 -26.29 -28.57
N ASP A 65 -22.81 -25.58 -28.85
CA ASP A 65 -23.27 -25.28 -30.20
C ASP A 65 -22.95 -23.83 -30.63
N GLY A 66 -22.54 -22.96 -29.71
CA GLY A 66 -22.16 -21.59 -30.05
C GLY A 66 -23.32 -20.64 -30.31
N SER A 67 -24.57 -21.14 -30.33
CA SER A 67 -25.76 -20.34 -30.62
C SER A 67 -27.00 -20.94 -29.95
N LEU A 68 -27.95 -20.08 -29.60
CA LEU A 68 -29.25 -20.44 -29.06
C LEU A 68 -30.36 -20.11 -30.08
N ASP A 69 -31.41 -20.92 -30.12
CA ASP A 69 -32.64 -20.56 -30.83
C ASP A 69 -33.43 -19.46 -30.09
N ASP A 70 -34.48 -18.92 -30.70
CA ASP A 70 -35.19 -17.77 -30.14
C ASP A 70 -35.96 -18.10 -28.85
N ASP A 71 -36.45 -19.33 -28.70
CA ASP A 71 -37.13 -19.79 -27.49
C ASP A 71 -36.12 -19.98 -26.34
N GLN A 72 -34.95 -20.54 -26.65
CA GLN A 72 -33.83 -20.68 -25.71
C GLN A 72 -33.30 -19.32 -25.25
N LYS A 73 -33.15 -18.35 -26.16
CA LYS A 73 -32.74 -16.97 -25.82
C LYS A 73 -33.73 -16.32 -24.86
N GLU A 74 -35.02 -16.42 -25.17
CA GLU A 74 -36.06 -15.84 -24.34
C GLU A 74 -36.10 -16.49 -22.94
N THR A 75 -35.95 -17.81 -22.90
CA THR A 75 -35.87 -18.58 -21.65
C THR A 75 -34.66 -18.16 -20.83
N PHE A 76 -33.49 -18.03 -21.48
CA PHE A 76 -32.26 -17.64 -20.82
C PHE A 76 -32.41 -16.25 -20.17
N ALA A 77 -32.90 -15.28 -20.94
CA ALA A 77 -33.11 -13.91 -20.47
C ALA A 77 -34.09 -13.88 -19.28
N ALA A 78 -35.21 -14.59 -19.37
CA ALA A 78 -36.19 -14.64 -18.29
C ALA A 78 -35.61 -15.26 -17.00
N CYS A 79 -34.88 -16.37 -17.13
CA CYS A 79 -34.28 -17.08 -16.00
C CYS A 79 -33.15 -16.29 -15.34
N ALA A 80 -32.26 -15.68 -16.13
CA ALA A 80 -31.15 -14.89 -15.60
C ALA A 80 -31.65 -13.62 -14.87
N GLN A 81 -32.63 -12.92 -15.43
CA GLN A 81 -33.28 -11.78 -14.76
C GLN A 81 -33.99 -12.20 -13.47
N PHE A 82 -34.68 -13.35 -13.49
CA PHE A 82 -35.33 -13.89 -12.30
C PHE A 82 -34.32 -14.12 -11.18
N LEU A 83 -33.20 -14.77 -11.49
CA LEU A 83 -32.17 -15.08 -10.51
C LEU A 83 -31.51 -13.82 -9.96
N LEU A 84 -31.23 -12.83 -10.81
CA LEU A 84 -30.68 -11.55 -10.38
C LEU A 84 -31.65 -10.80 -9.45
N LYS A 85 -32.93 -10.70 -9.81
CA LYS A 85 -33.96 -10.07 -8.97
C LYS A 85 -34.16 -10.81 -7.65
N LEU A 86 -34.15 -12.14 -7.69
CA LEU A 86 -34.34 -12.98 -6.51
C LEU A 86 -33.20 -12.77 -5.49
N THR A 87 -31.94 -12.83 -5.96
CA THR A 87 -30.75 -12.64 -5.12
C THR A 87 -30.61 -11.22 -4.58
N GLN A 88 -31.11 -10.21 -5.30
CA GLN A 88 -31.19 -8.83 -4.82
C GLN A 88 -32.27 -8.63 -3.76
N ALA A 89 -33.40 -9.33 -3.88
CA ALA A 89 -34.56 -9.11 -3.01
C ALA A 89 -34.48 -9.89 -1.68
N GLN A 90 -33.83 -11.07 -1.66
CA GLN A 90 -33.98 -12.02 -0.56
C GLN A 90 -32.67 -12.77 -0.24
N SER A 91 -32.16 -12.61 0.98
CA SER A 91 -30.89 -13.22 1.42
C SER A 91 -30.94 -14.74 1.58
N ASN A 92 -32.11 -15.34 1.85
CA ASN A 92 -32.24 -16.79 1.95
C ASN A 92 -32.01 -17.52 0.61
N SER A 93 -32.28 -16.85 -0.53
CA SER A 93 -31.93 -17.37 -1.86
C SER A 93 -30.42 -17.58 -2.06
N HIS A 94 -29.57 -16.93 -1.25
CA HIS A 94 -28.13 -16.99 -1.41
C HIS A 94 -27.56 -18.37 -1.08
N ASN A 95 -28.13 -19.05 -0.08
CA ASN A 95 -27.71 -20.40 0.28
C ASN A 95 -28.16 -21.40 -0.79
N TRP A 96 -29.41 -21.30 -1.24
CA TRP A 96 -29.94 -22.16 -2.30
C TRP A 96 -29.11 -22.06 -3.60
N LEU A 97 -28.74 -20.85 -4.05
CA LEU A 97 -27.96 -20.68 -5.27
C LEU A 97 -26.54 -21.28 -5.15
N LYS A 98 -25.92 -21.19 -3.96
CA LYS A 98 -24.60 -21.79 -3.70
C LYS A 98 -24.60 -23.31 -3.78
N GLU A 99 -25.75 -23.94 -3.56
CA GLU A 99 -25.92 -25.40 -3.61
C GLU A 99 -26.11 -25.92 -5.05
N GLN A 100 -26.33 -25.04 -6.04
CA GLN A 100 -26.55 -25.41 -7.44
C GLN A 100 -25.25 -25.74 -8.19
N THR A 101 -24.54 -26.78 -7.73
CA THR A 101 -23.22 -27.20 -8.25
C THR A 101 -23.18 -27.39 -9.76
N ALA A 102 -24.13 -28.12 -10.36
CA ALA A 102 -24.15 -28.35 -11.81
C ALA A 102 -24.29 -27.05 -12.62
N LEU A 103 -25.09 -26.09 -12.12
CA LEU A 103 -25.24 -24.78 -12.74
C LEU A 103 -23.96 -23.94 -12.62
N ILE A 104 -23.30 -24.00 -11.46
CA ILE A 104 -22.01 -23.34 -11.23
C ILE A 104 -20.94 -23.92 -12.16
N ASP A 105 -20.85 -25.25 -12.31
CA ASP A 105 -19.86 -25.93 -13.14
C ASP A 105 -19.98 -25.55 -14.63
N ILE A 106 -21.20 -25.49 -15.18
CA ILE A 106 -21.37 -25.07 -16.58
C ILE A 106 -21.11 -23.58 -16.75
N THR A 107 -21.49 -22.76 -15.76
CA THR A 107 -21.18 -21.33 -15.75
C THR A 107 -19.66 -21.10 -15.75
N GLU A 108 -18.91 -21.83 -14.93
CA GLU A 108 -17.45 -21.78 -14.88
C GLU A 108 -16.82 -22.10 -16.24
N LYS A 109 -17.31 -23.15 -16.91
CA LYS A 109 -16.85 -23.53 -18.26
C LYS A 109 -17.09 -22.40 -19.27
N CYS A 110 -18.28 -21.80 -19.28
CA CYS A 110 -18.57 -20.67 -20.18
C CYS A 110 -17.62 -19.48 -19.94
N ILE A 111 -17.39 -19.09 -18.68
CA ILE A 111 -16.44 -18.01 -18.35
C ILE A 111 -15.02 -18.38 -18.81
N ASN A 112 -14.60 -19.63 -18.62
CA ASN A 112 -13.28 -20.09 -19.03
C ASN A 112 -13.08 -20.04 -20.56
N GLU A 113 -14.11 -20.33 -21.35
CA GLU A 113 -14.06 -20.20 -22.82
C GLU A 113 -13.93 -18.73 -23.24
N ILE A 114 -14.71 -17.83 -22.63
CA ILE A 114 -14.59 -16.38 -22.84
C ILE A 114 -13.16 -15.92 -22.50
N ALA A 115 -12.64 -16.30 -21.33
CA ALA A 115 -11.32 -15.87 -20.86
C ALA A 115 -10.15 -16.41 -21.70
N SER A 116 -10.27 -17.64 -22.22
CA SER A 116 -9.19 -18.34 -22.91
C SER A 116 -9.17 -18.05 -24.41
N TYR A 117 -10.36 -18.03 -25.03
CA TYR A 117 -10.50 -18.04 -26.48
C TYR A 117 -11.33 -16.88 -27.00
N GLY A 118 -12.06 -16.17 -26.13
CA GLY A 118 -12.94 -15.08 -26.52
C GLY A 118 -14.19 -15.56 -27.24
N TYR A 119 -14.53 -16.85 -27.08
CA TYR A 119 -15.85 -17.35 -27.50
C TYR A 119 -16.94 -16.54 -26.82
N TYR A 120 -18.07 -16.36 -27.50
CA TYR A 120 -19.26 -15.67 -26.97
C TYR A 120 -19.11 -14.15 -26.76
N ILE A 121 -17.99 -13.56 -27.21
CA ILE A 121 -17.81 -12.10 -27.21
C ILE A 121 -18.45 -11.48 -28.44
N SER A 122 -18.06 -11.95 -29.64
CA SER A 122 -18.64 -11.44 -30.90
C SER A 122 -18.68 -12.51 -31.99
N VAL A 123 -19.73 -12.46 -32.80
CA VAL A 123 -19.90 -13.27 -34.01
C VAL A 123 -20.01 -12.30 -35.20
N GLY A 124 -19.02 -12.31 -36.09
CA GLY A 124 -19.04 -11.46 -37.29
C GLY A 124 -18.97 -9.95 -37.03
N GLY A 125 -18.43 -9.53 -35.88
CA GLY A 125 -18.35 -8.12 -35.47
C GLY A 125 -19.59 -7.59 -34.72
N THR A 126 -20.61 -8.44 -34.53
CA THR A 126 -21.76 -8.16 -33.66
C THR A 126 -21.59 -8.91 -32.36
N GLU A 127 -21.90 -8.27 -31.23
CA GLU A 127 -21.84 -8.93 -29.92
C GLU A 127 -22.78 -10.14 -29.86
N ASP A 128 -22.39 -11.19 -29.12
CA ASP A 128 -23.29 -12.30 -28.88
C ASP A 128 -24.49 -11.79 -28.05
N PRO A 129 -25.73 -11.85 -28.57
CA PRO A 129 -26.92 -11.35 -27.86
C PRO A 129 -27.17 -12.10 -26.54
N ASN A 130 -26.61 -13.31 -26.37
CA ASN A 130 -26.75 -14.08 -25.14
C ASN A 130 -25.88 -13.54 -24.00
N LEU A 131 -24.88 -12.73 -24.31
CA LEU A 131 -23.93 -12.22 -23.32
C LEU A 131 -24.61 -11.29 -22.30
N GLU A 132 -25.68 -10.60 -22.66
CA GLU A 132 -26.45 -9.77 -21.73
C GLU A 132 -27.15 -10.64 -20.67
N SER A 133 -27.77 -11.74 -21.11
CA SER A 133 -28.41 -12.70 -20.20
C SER A 133 -27.36 -13.38 -19.31
N PHE A 134 -26.19 -13.68 -19.86
CA PHE A 134 -25.08 -14.23 -19.09
C PHE A 134 -24.51 -13.23 -18.08
N ASP A 135 -24.42 -11.95 -18.43
CA ASP A 135 -23.99 -10.90 -17.49
C ASP A 135 -24.92 -10.80 -16.28
N TRP A 136 -26.25 -10.86 -16.47
CA TRP A 136 -27.21 -10.92 -15.36
C TRP A 136 -27.03 -12.15 -14.48
N LEU A 137 -26.73 -13.31 -15.08
CA LEU A 137 -26.43 -14.54 -14.34
C LEU A 137 -25.17 -14.37 -13.48
N ILE A 138 -24.10 -13.79 -14.03
CA ILE A 138 -22.86 -13.53 -13.29
C ILE A 138 -23.08 -12.51 -12.17
N GLN A 139 -23.87 -11.46 -12.40
CA GLN A 139 -24.25 -10.51 -11.34
C GLN A 139 -25.07 -11.20 -10.22
N ALA A 140 -25.91 -12.19 -10.54
CA ALA A 140 -26.63 -12.94 -9.51
C ALA A 140 -25.67 -13.78 -8.65
N PHE A 141 -24.68 -14.42 -9.28
CA PHE A 141 -23.61 -15.12 -8.57
C PHE A 141 -22.72 -14.17 -7.75
N GLU A 142 -22.48 -12.94 -8.23
CA GLU A 142 -21.79 -11.89 -7.48
C GLU A 142 -22.51 -11.59 -6.16
N LYS A 143 -23.83 -11.42 -6.18
CA LYS A 143 -24.62 -11.10 -4.97
C LYS A 143 -24.51 -12.17 -3.89
N VAL A 144 -24.37 -13.44 -4.29
CA VAL A 144 -24.19 -14.55 -3.34
C VAL A 144 -22.71 -14.78 -2.98
N ARG A 145 -21.76 -14.09 -3.63
CA ARG A 145 -20.31 -14.26 -3.46
C ARG A 145 -19.87 -15.71 -3.72
N CYS A 146 -20.23 -16.27 -4.87
CA CYS A 146 -19.87 -17.66 -5.20
C CYS A 146 -18.37 -17.80 -5.47
N LEU A 147 -17.63 -18.38 -4.51
CA LEU A 147 -16.17 -18.50 -4.56
C LEU A 147 -15.66 -19.44 -5.67
N GLN A 148 -16.49 -20.38 -6.14
CA GLN A 148 -16.12 -21.35 -7.17
C GLN A 148 -15.83 -20.68 -8.52
N LEU A 149 -16.49 -19.57 -8.84
CA LEU A 149 -16.28 -18.82 -10.09
C LEU A 149 -15.07 -17.87 -10.03
N LEU A 150 -14.50 -17.64 -8.84
CA LEU A 150 -13.45 -16.64 -8.65
C LEU A 150 -12.19 -16.90 -9.49
N PRO A 151 -11.66 -18.13 -9.62
CA PRO A 151 -10.46 -18.39 -10.43
C PRO A 151 -10.64 -18.05 -11.91
N VAL A 152 -11.78 -18.40 -12.51
CA VAL A 152 -12.06 -18.10 -13.92
C VAL A 152 -12.34 -16.62 -14.16
N LEU A 153 -12.93 -15.90 -13.20
CA LEU A 153 -13.12 -14.45 -13.27
C LEU A 153 -11.78 -13.70 -13.20
N VAL A 154 -10.86 -14.14 -12.33
CA VAL A 154 -9.48 -13.63 -12.28
C VAL A 154 -8.78 -13.83 -13.62
N LYS A 155 -8.98 -15.01 -14.24
CA LYS A 155 -8.47 -15.31 -15.58
C LYS A 155 -9.08 -14.37 -16.63
N SER A 156 -10.38 -14.05 -16.57
CA SER A 156 -11.04 -13.11 -17.47
C SER A 156 -10.45 -11.70 -17.39
N VAL A 157 -10.32 -11.15 -16.17
CA VAL A 157 -9.74 -9.80 -15.94
C VAL A 157 -8.25 -9.74 -16.32
N SER A 158 -7.59 -10.89 -16.29
CA SER A 158 -6.19 -11.05 -16.67
C SER A 158 -5.97 -11.48 -18.13
N SER A 159 -7.03 -11.53 -18.93
CA SER A 159 -6.98 -12.03 -20.31
C SER A 159 -6.60 -10.91 -21.28
N ARG A 160 -6.12 -11.30 -22.47
CA ARG A 160 -5.91 -10.34 -23.57
C ARG A 160 -7.20 -9.60 -23.99
N PHE A 161 -8.36 -10.22 -23.78
CA PHE A 161 -9.66 -9.64 -24.16
C PHE A 161 -10.05 -8.50 -23.24
N TYR A 162 -9.67 -8.56 -21.96
CA TYR A 162 -9.81 -7.44 -21.04
C TYR A 162 -8.99 -6.23 -21.52
N THR A 163 -7.72 -6.45 -21.85
CA THR A 163 -6.84 -5.38 -22.36
C THR A 163 -7.35 -4.81 -23.68
N GLU A 164 -7.78 -5.66 -24.61
CA GLU A 164 -8.37 -5.24 -25.89
C GLU A 164 -9.64 -4.40 -25.69
N ALA A 165 -10.52 -4.81 -24.76
CA ALA A 165 -11.72 -4.04 -24.43
C ALA A 165 -11.37 -2.65 -23.86
N MET A 166 -10.28 -2.52 -23.10
CA MET A 166 -9.76 -1.22 -22.62
C MET A 166 -9.25 -0.34 -23.77
N TYR A 167 -8.54 -0.89 -24.76
CA TYR A 167 -8.10 -0.11 -25.93
C TYR A 167 -9.28 0.35 -26.78
N GLN A 168 -10.25 -0.52 -27.03
CA GLN A 168 -11.45 -0.14 -27.80
C GLN A 168 -12.27 0.94 -27.09
N LEU A 169 -12.18 1.01 -25.76
CA LEU A 169 -12.80 2.06 -24.96
C LEU A 169 -12.10 3.41 -25.15
N SER A 170 -10.76 3.45 -25.30
CA SER A 170 -10.01 4.69 -25.51
C SER A 170 -10.26 5.30 -26.89
N GLU A 171 -10.31 4.49 -27.95
CA GLU A 171 -10.51 4.97 -29.33
C GLU A 171 -11.82 5.72 -29.54
N LYS A 172 -12.87 5.32 -28.81
CA LYS A 172 -14.24 5.81 -29.03
C LYS A 172 -14.68 6.85 -28.00
N ASN A 173 -13.90 7.05 -26.92
CA ASN A 173 -14.31 7.79 -25.73
C ASN A 173 -15.79 7.53 -25.38
N ALA A 174 -16.10 6.25 -25.14
CA ALA A 174 -17.47 5.74 -25.30
C ALA A 174 -18.47 6.40 -24.33
N LEU A 175 -19.64 6.79 -24.85
CA LEU A 175 -20.77 7.31 -24.06
C LEU A 175 -21.56 6.18 -23.37
N GLU A 176 -21.51 4.98 -23.95
CA GLU A 176 -22.14 3.75 -23.44
C GLU A 176 -21.18 2.58 -23.61
N LEU A 177 -21.23 1.62 -22.69
CA LEU A 177 -20.46 0.39 -22.80
C LEU A 177 -21.22 -0.60 -23.67
N SER A 178 -20.49 -1.30 -24.55
CA SER A 178 -21.01 -2.51 -25.18
C SER A 178 -21.23 -3.60 -24.11
N ILE A 179 -22.01 -4.64 -24.42
CA ILE A 179 -22.29 -5.73 -23.48
C ILE A 179 -20.98 -6.42 -23.07
N THR A 180 -20.07 -6.62 -24.05
CA THR A 180 -18.72 -7.15 -23.82
C THR A 180 -17.92 -6.27 -22.87
N GLN A 181 -17.93 -4.96 -23.10
CA GLN A 181 -17.18 -4.02 -22.25
C GLN A 181 -17.76 -3.99 -20.85
N HIS A 182 -19.08 -3.99 -20.69
CA HIS A 182 -19.72 -4.07 -19.37
C HIS A 182 -19.32 -5.36 -18.65
N PHE A 183 -19.43 -6.51 -19.32
CA PHE A 183 -19.09 -7.81 -18.74
C PHE A 183 -17.61 -7.88 -18.31
N LEU A 184 -16.68 -7.53 -19.21
CA LEU A 184 -15.24 -7.66 -18.96
C LEU A 184 -14.69 -6.56 -18.04
N LEU A 185 -15.12 -5.31 -18.22
CA LEU A 185 -14.53 -4.14 -17.56
C LEU A 185 -15.27 -3.69 -16.29
N VAL A 186 -16.51 -4.17 -16.07
CA VAL A 186 -17.32 -3.81 -14.91
C VAL A 186 -17.70 -5.05 -14.11
N THR A 187 -18.48 -5.98 -14.67
CA THR A 187 -19.02 -7.14 -13.94
C THR A 187 -17.93 -8.05 -13.41
N CYS A 188 -17.03 -8.53 -14.27
CA CYS A 188 -15.93 -9.41 -13.87
C CYS A 188 -15.04 -8.79 -12.76
N PRO A 189 -14.49 -7.57 -12.92
CA PRO A 189 -13.63 -7.01 -11.90
C PRO A 189 -14.36 -6.64 -10.62
N ASN A 190 -15.62 -6.19 -10.70
CA ASN A 190 -16.45 -5.97 -9.52
C ASN A 190 -16.67 -7.25 -8.72
N TYR A 191 -16.90 -8.37 -9.40
CA TYR A 191 -17.09 -9.65 -8.75
C TYR A 191 -15.81 -10.14 -8.04
N VAL A 192 -14.64 -10.00 -8.70
CA VAL A 192 -13.37 -10.29 -8.02
C VAL A 192 -13.19 -9.43 -6.77
N LEU A 193 -13.54 -8.14 -6.85
CA LEU A 193 -13.42 -7.19 -5.73
C LEU A 193 -14.51 -7.33 -4.66
N THR A 194 -15.52 -8.17 -4.81
CA THR A 194 -16.59 -8.36 -3.80
C THR A 194 -16.51 -9.70 -3.08
N CYS A 195 -15.75 -10.68 -3.60
CA CYS A 195 -15.53 -11.98 -2.96
C CYS A 195 -14.55 -11.91 -1.77
N GLY A 196 -14.73 -12.78 -0.76
CA GLY A 196 -13.78 -12.92 0.35
C GLY A 196 -12.48 -13.60 -0.12
N SER A 197 -11.31 -13.17 0.39
CA SER A 197 -9.94 -13.57 -0.02
C SER A 197 -9.31 -12.85 -1.24
N LYS A 198 -9.69 -11.58 -1.46
CA LYS A 198 -9.25 -10.73 -2.59
C LYS A 198 -7.74 -10.62 -2.79
N LYS A 199 -6.94 -10.59 -1.71
CA LYS A 199 -5.54 -10.15 -1.78
C LYS A 199 -4.68 -10.95 -2.77
N LEU A 200 -4.76 -12.29 -2.72
CA LEU A 200 -3.98 -13.16 -3.61
C LEU A 200 -4.42 -13.04 -5.07
N HIS A 201 -5.73 -13.02 -5.31
CA HIS A 201 -6.30 -12.89 -6.64
C HIS A 201 -6.04 -11.50 -7.26
N CYS A 202 -6.18 -10.44 -6.46
CA CYS A 202 -5.80 -9.09 -6.87
C CYS A 202 -4.29 -9.02 -7.18
N LEU A 203 -3.43 -9.73 -6.45
CA LEU A 203 -1.99 -9.75 -6.74
C LEU A 203 -1.71 -10.42 -8.09
N GLU A 204 -2.40 -11.52 -8.40
CA GLU A 204 -2.29 -12.17 -9.71
C GLU A 204 -2.69 -11.23 -10.85
N ILE A 205 -3.83 -10.53 -10.71
CA ILE A 205 -4.29 -9.54 -11.68
C ILE A 205 -3.28 -8.42 -11.82
N VAL A 206 -2.81 -7.84 -10.71
CA VAL A 206 -1.85 -6.74 -10.72
C VAL A 206 -0.56 -7.15 -11.41
N ASN A 207 -0.01 -8.33 -11.14
CA ASN A 207 1.24 -8.78 -11.77
C ASN A 207 1.15 -8.88 -13.30
N ARG A 208 -0.03 -9.25 -13.83
CA ARG A 208 -0.26 -9.30 -15.27
C ARG A 208 -0.57 -7.91 -15.84
N MET A 209 -1.38 -7.13 -15.12
CA MET A 209 -1.81 -5.80 -15.51
C MET A 209 -0.69 -4.76 -15.54
N LEU A 210 0.28 -4.86 -14.63
CA LEU A 210 1.37 -3.89 -14.54
C LEU A 210 2.19 -3.78 -15.83
N ALA A 211 2.28 -4.83 -16.62
CA ALA A 211 3.02 -4.82 -17.88
C ALA A 211 2.45 -3.83 -18.91
N TYR A 212 1.13 -3.58 -18.86
CA TYR A 212 0.42 -2.70 -19.79
C TYR A 212 -0.29 -1.56 -19.06
N TYR A 213 -0.14 -1.42 -17.75
CA TYR A 213 -0.80 -0.37 -16.96
C TYR A 213 -0.39 1.03 -17.43
N GLU A 214 0.92 1.26 -17.58
CA GLU A 214 1.43 2.54 -18.09
C GLU A 214 0.92 2.82 -19.51
N GLU A 215 0.91 1.79 -20.37
CA GLU A 215 0.43 1.89 -21.75
C GLU A 215 -1.04 2.27 -21.81
N ILE A 216 -1.91 1.56 -21.09
CA ILE A 216 -3.35 1.88 -21.02
C ILE A 216 -3.55 3.33 -20.57
N TYR A 217 -2.98 3.74 -19.44
CA TYR A 217 -3.22 5.09 -18.94
C TYR A 217 -2.58 6.17 -19.83
N SER A 218 -1.50 5.86 -20.54
CA SER A 218 -0.88 6.80 -21.48
C SER A 218 -1.79 7.16 -22.66
N GLU A 219 -2.71 6.27 -23.04
CA GLU A 219 -3.73 6.54 -24.06
C GLU A 219 -4.89 7.40 -23.51
N PHE A 220 -5.30 7.18 -22.25
CA PHE A 220 -6.44 7.89 -21.66
C PHE A 220 -6.09 9.28 -21.09
N LEU A 221 -4.91 9.44 -20.46
CA LEU A 221 -4.54 10.66 -19.75
C LEU A 221 -4.49 11.94 -20.62
N PRO A 222 -4.05 11.91 -21.90
CA PRO A 222 -4.11 13.08 -22.78
C PRO A 222 -5.53 13.63 -22.96
N HIS A 223 -6.56 12.78 -22.83
CA HIS A 223 -7.98 13.10 -23.02
C HIS A 223 -8.76 13.15 -21.71
N ILE A 224 -8.09 13.31 -20.56
CA ILE A 224 -8.70 13.30 -19.22
C ILE A 224 -9.83 14.35 -19.02
N THR A 225 -9.84 15.42 -19.79
CA THR A 225 -10.92 16.43 -19.77
C THR A 225 -12.21 15.94 -20.42
N GLU A 226 -12.12 14.90 -21.24
CA GLU A 226 -13.21 14.36 -22.04
C GLU A 226 -13.73 13.02 -21.51
N TRP A 227 -13.16 12.48 -20.42
CA TRP A 227 -13.55 11.19 -19.86
C TRP A 227 -15.05 11.15 -19.52
N THR A 228 -15.74 10.19 -20.14
CA THR A 228 -17.15 9.88 -19.87
C THR A 228 -17.30 9.07 -18.58
N ILE A 229 -18.54 8.95 -18.07
CA ILE A 229 -18.84 8.12 -16.90
C ILE A 229 -18.40 6.65 -17.10
N PRO A 230 -18.70 5.99 -18.24
CA PRO A 230 -18.18 4.66 -18.55
C PRO A 230 -16.65 4.53 -18.47
N VAL A 231 -15.92 5.49 -19.04
CA VAL A 231 -14.45 5.49 -19.04
C VAL A 231 -13.92 5.59 -17.61
N MET A 232 -14.45 6.54 -16.82
CA MET A 232 -14.07 6.70 -15.42
C MET A 232 -14.34 5.42 -14.61
N LEU A 233 -15.50 4.79 -14.81
CA LEU A 233 -15.88 3.55 -14.12
C LEU A 233 -14.88 2.41 -14.42
N CYS A 234 -14.54 2.21 -15.71
CA CYS A 234 -13.61 1.15 -16.11
C CYS A 234 -12.20 1.40 -15.56
N LEU A 235 -11.71 2.63 -15.62
CA LEU A 235 -10.39 3.01 -15.12
C LEU A 235 -10.29 2.94 -13.58
N MET A 236 -11.39 2.90 -12.84
CA MET A 236 -11.33 2.75 -11.38
C MET A 236 -10.94 1.32 -10.95
N TYR A 237 -11.30 0.28 -11.71
CA TYR A 237 -11.04 -1.11 -11.31
C TYR A 237 -9.55 -1.44 -11.24
N PRO A 238 -8.70 -1.08 -12.24
CA PRO A 238 -7.25 -1.20 -12.12
C PRO A 238 -6.68 -0.55 -10.86
N ILE A 239 -7.15 0.66 -10.51
CA ILE A 239 -6.73 1.41 -9.32
C ILE A 239 -7.09 0.63 -8.04
N LYS A 240 -8.31 0.07 -7.96
CA LYS A 240 -8.76 -0.75 -6.81
C LYS A 240 -7.93 -2.03 -6.64
N PHE A 241 -7.59 -2.71 -7.73
CA PHE A 241 -6.73 -3.89 -7.68
C PHE A 241 -5.33 -3.56 -7.16
N ILE A 242 -4.76 -2.45 -7.64
CA ILE A 242 -3.43 -1.96 -7.22
C ILE A 242 -3.44 -1.54 -5.75
N LEU A 243 -4.46 -0.80 -5.29
CA LEU A 243 -4.59 -0.38 -3.89
C LEU A 243 -4.47 -1.56 -2.93
N SER A 244 -5.05 -2.70 -3.28
CA SER A 244 -5.00 -3.93 -2.47
C SER A 244 -3.59 -4.54 -2.35
N ASN A 245 -2.65 -4.20 -3.24
CA ASN A 245 -1.33 -4.84 -3.38
C ASN A 245 -0.15 -3.86 -3.55
N ILE A 246 -0.35 -2.57 -3.32
CA ILE A 246 0.69 -1.56 -3.59
C ILE A 246 2.00 -1.77 -2.81
N ARG A 247 1.90 -2.35 -1.60
CA ARG A 247 3.06 -2.68 -0.75
C ARG A 247 3.94 -3.79 -1.31
N SER A 248 3.42 -4.70 -2.14
CA SER A 248 4.21 -5.77 -2.77
C SER A 248 4.94 -5.33 -4.03
N LEU A 249 4.67 -4.12 -4.54
CA LEU A 249 5.28 -3.66 -5.79
C LEU A 249 6.72 -3.18 -5.59
N SER A 250 7.47 -3.07 -6.67
CA SER A 250 8.78 -2.42 -6.67
C SER A 250 8.64 -0.89 -6.58
N PHE A 251 9.75 -0.21 -6.30
CA PHE A 251 9.80 1.26 -6.30
C PHE A 251 9.41 1.86 -7.65
N GLU A 252 9.98 1.36 -8.74
CA GLU A 252 9.73 1.89 -10.08
C GLU A 252 8.25 1.73 -10.46
N GLN A 253 7.65 0.58 -10.16
CA GLN A 253 6.20 0.36 -10.36
C GLN A 253 5.36 1.35 -9.54
N ARG A 254 5.67 1.54 -8.25
CA ARG A 254 4.97 2.52 -7.40
C ARG A 254 5.10 3.94 -7.94
N LYS A 255 6.26 4.29 -8.48
CA LYS A 255 6.54 5.62 -9.04
C LYS A 255 5.69 5.89 -10.28
N VAL A 256 5.59 4.95 -11.21
CA VAL A 256 4.72 5.07 -12.39
C VAL A 256 3.26 5.25 -11.98
N ILE A 257 2.77 4.43 -11.05
CA ILE A 257 1.40 4.53 -10.52
C ILE A 257 1.19 5.89 -9.84
N TYR A 258 2.15 6.35 -9.04
CA TYR A 258 2.12 7.66 -8.41
C TYR A 258 1.95 8.79 -9.43
N ASP A 259 2.73 8.79 -10.52
CA ASP A 259 2.67 9.85 -11.54
C ASP A 259 1.30 9.89 -12.25
N ILE A 260 0.72 8.71 -12.52
CA ILE A 260 -0.63 8.58 -13.09
C ILE A 260 -1.69 9.12 -12.12
N ILE A 261 -1.69 8.67 -10.87
CA ILE A 261 -2.69 9.07 -9.86
C ILE A 261 -2.58 10.56 -9.52
N LEU A 262 -1.36 11.08 -9.44
CA LEU A 262 -1.14 12.51 -9.26
C LEU A 262 -1.70 13.30 -10.45
N THR A 263 -1.50 12.84 -11.68
CA THR A 263 -2.07 13.50 -12.87
C THR A 263 -3.60 13.50 -12.83
N ILE A 264 -4.22 12.39 -12.39
CA ILE A 264 -5.68 12.32 -12.17
C ILE A 264 -6.13 13.33 -11.13
N LEU A 265 -5.44 13.45 -9.99
CA LEU A 265 -5.84 14.35 -8.91
C LEU A 265 -5.53 15.83 -9.19
N LEU A 266 -4.57 16.16 -10.05
CA LEU A 266 -4.28 17.56 -10.39
C LEU A 266 -5.21 18.09 -11.49
N ASN A 267 -5.88 17.22 -12.24
CA ASN A 267 -6.77 17.69 -13.27
C ASN A 267 -8.08 18.26 -12.69
N LYS A 268 -8.44 19.48 -13.09
CA LYS A 268 -9.69 20.11 -12.64
C LYS A 268 -10.93 19.36 -13.14
N SER A 269 -10.88 18.74 -14.32
CA SER A 269 -12.02 18.01 -14.87
C SER A 269 -12.35 16.77 -14.06
N THR A 270 -11.42 16.16 -13.33
CA THR A 270 -11.67 14.97 -12.50
C THR A 270 -12.05 15.35 -11.08
N VAL A 271 -11.61 16.53 -10.62
CA VAL A 271 -11.76 17.01 -9.23
C VAL A 271 -12.94 17.96 -9.03
N ASP A 272 -13.57 18.46 -10.09
CA ASP A 272 -14.85 19.16 -9.98
C ASP A 272 -15.94 18.20 -9.49
N SER A 273 -16.17 18.21 -8.18
CA SER A 273 -17.08 17.31 -7.45
C SER A 273 -18.57 17.59 -7.68
N ASN A 274 -18.94 18.26 -8.78
CA ASN A 274 -20.31 18.50 -9.14
C ASN A 274 -21.02 17.20 -9.59
N ILE A 275 -21.65 16.54 -8.60
CA ILE A 275 -22.85 15.68 -8.67
C ILE A 275 -22.68 14.20 -9.10
N GLU A 276 -21.73 13.79 -9.96
CA GLU A 276 -21.71 12.36 -10.37
C GLU A 276 -21.07 11.38 -9.35
N PRO A 277 -21.78 10.32 -8.89
CA PRO A 277 -21.25 9.34 -7.93
C PRO A 277 -19.97 8.62 -8.39
N VAL A 278 -19.85 8.36 -9.70
CA VAL A 278 -18.66 7.70 -10.27
C VAL A 278 -17.43 8.58 -10.14
N ARG A 279 -17.55 9.88 -10.38
CA ARG A 279 -16.44 10.82 -10.24
C ARG A 279 -16.00 10.96 -8.79
N VAL A 280 -16.95 11.04 -7.85
CA VAL A 280 -16.67 11.00 -6.41
C VAL A 280 -15.88 9.74 -6.05
N SER A 281 -16.29 8.59 -6.58
CA SER A 281 -15.63 7.31 -6.33
C SER A 281 -14.22 7.25 -6.93
N LEU A 282 -13.99 7.84 -8.11
CA LEU A 282 -12.67 7.95 -8.74
C LEU A 282 -11.73 8.83 -7.92
N ILE A 283 -12.20 10.00 -7.46
CA ILE A 283 -11.42 10.88 -6.58
C ILE A 283 -11.06 10.12 -5.29
N HIS A 284 -12.06 9.49 -4.66
CA HIS A 284 -11.90 8.74 -3.42
C HIS A 284 -10.81 7.66 -3.53
N ILE A 285 -10.92 6.78 -4.52
CA ILE A 285 -9.95 5.69 -4.70
C ILE A 285 -8.56 6.21 -5.08
N SER A 286 -8.48 7.33 -5.83
CA SER A 286 -7.22 7.97 -6.19
C SER A 286 -6.52 8.56 -4.97
N LEU A 287 -7.27 9.21 -4.06
CA LEU A 287 -6.74 9.70 -2.78
C LEU A 287 -6.25 8.54 -1.91
N CYS A 288 -7.04 7.47 -1.79
CA CYS A 288 -6.65 6.27 -1.03
C CYS A 288 -5.33 5.68 -1.55
N LEU A 289 -5.21 5.51 -2.88
CA LEU A 289 -4.01 4.95 -3.49
C LEU A 289 -2.80 5.87 -3.32
N LEU A 290 -2.96 7.17 -3.52
CA LEU A 290 -1.85 8.12 -3.34
C LEU A 290 -1.39 8.14 -1.87
N THR A 291 -2.32 8.15 -0.92
CA THR A 291 -2.05 8.05 0.51
C THR A 291 -1.27 6.78 0.84
N GLU A 292 -1.68 5.63 0.33
CA GLU A 292 -1.03 4.36 0.60
C GLU A 292 0.36 4.25 -0.07
N ILE A 293 0.55 4.83 -1.26
CA ILE A 293 1.87 4.94 -1.90
C ILE A 293 2.81 5.76 -1.01
N ILE A 294 2.38 6.93 -0.55
CA ILE A 294 3.20 7.81 0.29
C ILE A 294 3.52 7.15 1.64
N ARG A 295 2.58 6.39 2.22
CA ARG A 295 2.81 5.65 3.47
C ARG A 295 3.76 4.45 3.30
N SER A 296 3.74 3.81 2.13
CA SER A 296 4.49 2.57 1.89
C SER A 296 5.90 2.78 1.34
N ASP A 297 6.21 3.93 0.73
CA ASP A 297 7.54 4.21 0.18
C ASP A 297 8.11 5.55 0.63
N GLN A 298 9.11 5.52 1.51
CA GLN A 298 9.74 6.72 2.06
C GLN A 298 10.42 7.57 0.98
N ARG A 299 10.92 6.97 -0.11
CA ARG A 299 11.56 7.74 -1.20
C ARG A 299 10.52 8.59 -1.94
N ILE A 300 9.35 8.01 -2.23
CA ILE A 300 8.24 8.74 -2.83
C ILE A 300 7.75 9.80 -1.85
N ALA A 301 7.55 9.45 -0.57
CA ALA A 301 7.14 10.41 0.46
C ALA A 301 8.08 11.62 0.53
N ASN A 302 9.39 11.40 0.56
CA ASN A 302 10.40 12.46 0.54
C ASN A 302 10.31 13.28 -0.75
N MET A 303 10.16 12.63 -1.91
CA MET A 303 9.99 13.31 -3.19
C MET A 303 8.78 14.24 -3.19
N VAL A 304 7.60 13.78 -2.75
CA VAL A 304 6.40 14.63 -2.69
C VAL A 304 6.55 15.76 -1.68
N LYS A 305 7.11 15.48 -0.50
CA LYS A 305 7.25 16.47 0.58
C LYS A 305 8.26 17.57 0.26
N ASN A 306 9.39 17.22 -0.35
CA ASN A 306 10.60 18.03 -0.34
C ASN A 306 11.10 18.49 -1.72
N THR A 307 10.66 17.84 -2.81
CA THR A 307 11.28 18.00 -4.14
C THR A 307 10.24 18.15 -5.27
N SER A 308 8.97 17.85 -5.02
CA SER A 308 7.94 17.89 -6.05
C SER A 308 7.43 19.32 -6.29
N ASP A 309 7.64 19.84 -7.50
CA ASP A 309 7.07 21.11 -7.96
C ASP A 309 5.54 21.11 -7.99
N LYS A 310 4.92 19.92 -8.03
CA LYS A 310 3.47 19.70 -8.02
C LYS A 310 2.86 19.75 -6.62
N LYS A 311 3.67 19.77 -5.54
CA LYS A 311 3.16 19.79 -4.15
C LYS A 311 2.19 20.96 -3.89
N PRO A 312 2.49 22.22 -4.26
CA PRO A 312 1.57 23.34 -3.98
C PRO A 312 0.21 23.17 -4.67
N GLU A 313 0.21 22.68 -5.91
CA GLU A 313 -1.02 22.42 -6.66
C GLU A 313 -1.84 21.29 -6.03
N LEU A 314 -1.18 20.22 -5.58
CA LEU A 314 -1.84 19.13 -4.86
C LEU A 314 -2.46 19.63 -3.54
N ILE A 315 -1.75 20.44 -2.76
CA ILE A 315 -2.28 21.02 -1.52
C ILE A 315 -3.50 21.91 -1.80
N GLN A 316 -3.49 22.66 -2.90
CA GLN A 316 -4.65 23.46 -3.32
C GLN A 316 -5.87 22.58 -3.64
N VAL A 317 -5.66 21.48 -4.39
CA VAL A 317 -6.71 20.48 -4.67
C VAL A 317 -7.28 19.91 -3.38
N LEU A 318 -6.42 19.46 -2.46
CA LEU A 318 -6.83 18.87 -1.19
C LEU A 318 -7.60 19.87 -0.31
N ASN A 319 -7.21 21.15 -0.33
CA ASN A 319 -7.93 22.22 0.36
C ASN A 319 -9.35 22.44 -0.17
N ASN A 320 -9.54 22.31 -1.48
CA ASN A 320 -10.86 22.42 -2.08
C ASN A 320 -11.69 21.17 -1.71
N LEU A 321 -11.12 19.97 -1.89
CA LEU A 321 -11.82 18.71 -1.58
C LEU A 321 -12.22 18.61 -0.10
N SER A 322 -11.39 19.08 0.83
CA SER A 322 -11.69 19.06 2.26
C SER A 322 -12.76 20.06 2.68
N LYS A 323 -12.87 21.23 2.02
CA LYS A 323 -13.80 22.31 2.41
C LYS A 323 -15.11 22.31 1.63
N THR A 324 -15.06 21.97 0.34
CA THR A 324 -16.20 22.09 -0.58
C THR A 324 -16.70 20.74 -1.08
N GLY A 325 -16.05 19.63 -0.72
CA GLY A 325 -16.50 18.29 -1.12
C GLY A 325 -17.90 18.00 -0.61
N LYS A 326 -18.80 17.51 -1.46
CA LYS A 326 -20.14 17.03 -1.04
C LYS A 326 -20.08 15.67 -0.34
N SER A 327 -19.06 14.87 -0.64
CA SER A 327 -18.84 13.55 -0.04
C SER A 327 -17.92 13.66 1.17
N THR A 328 -18.42 13.26 2.33
CA THR A 328 -17.65 13.23 3.57
C THR A 328 -16.49 12.23 3.49
N GLN A 329 -16.58 11.15 2.69
CA GLN A 329 -15.48 10.20 2.45
C GLN A 329 -14.29 10.88 1.77
N VAL A 330 -14.56 11.63 0.68
CA VAL A 330 -13.54 12.39 -0.04
C VAL A 330 -12.94 13.47 0.85
N GLN A 331 -13.76 14.12 1.69
CA GLN A 331 -13.25 15.09 2.67
C GLN A 331 -12.27 14.43 3.65
N SER A 332 -12.62 13.30 4.28
CA SER A 332 -11.73 12.63 5.23
C SER A 332 -10.42 12.17 4.57
N GLU A 333 -10.48 11.63 3.36
CA GLU A 333 -9.27 11.19 2.65
C GLU A 333 -8.40 12.35 2.20
N ALA A 334 -9.00 13.46 1.74
CA ALA A 334 -8.25 14.67 1.41
C ALA A 334 -7.53 15.24 2.64
N ILE A 335 -8.20 15.24 3.80
CA ILE A 335 -7.62 15.67 5.08
C ILE A 335 -6.48 14.72 5.50
N ALA A 336 -6.69 13.40 5.41
CA ALA A 336 -5.69 12.39 5.74
C ALA A 336 -4.42 12.54 4.88
N LEU A 337 -4.58 12.63 3.56
CA LEU A 337 -3.46 12.84 2.64
C LEU A 337 -2.74 14.15 2.92
N LYS A 338 -3.48 15.25 3.11
CA LYS A 338 -2.89 16.56 3.42
C LYS A 338 -2.04 16.48 4.70
N SER A 339 -2.52 15.81 5.74
CA SER A 339 -1.78 15.65 7.01
C SER A 339 -0.43 14.93 6.86
N LEU A 340 -0.24 14.16 5.78
CA LEU A 340 1.03 13.51 5.46
C LEU A 340 2.01 14.40 4.71
N LEU A 341 1.54 15.48 4.07
CA LEU A 341 2.32 16.30 3.13
C LEU A 341 2.86 17.61 3.73
N ILE A 342 2.25 18.07 4.82
CA ILE A 342 2.62 19.32 5.51
C ILE A 342 2.90 19.04 6.98
N THR A 343 3.52 20.02 7.66
CA THR A 343 3.80 19.92 9.09
C THR A 343 2.51 19.99 9.91
N GLU A 344 2.56 19.52 11.16
CA GLU A 344 1.40 19.58 12.06
C GLU A 344 1.00 21.04 12.36
N GLU A 345 1.98 21.94 12.45
CA GLU A 345 1.75 23.37 12.64
C GLU A 345 0.98 23.99 11.46
N GLU A 346 1.47 23.79 10.24
CA GLU A 346 0.79 24.26 9.01
C GLU A 346 -0.61 23.65 8.88
N PHE A 347 -0.76 22.37 9.23
CA PHE A 347 -2.04 21.68 9.17
C PHE A 347 -3.06 22.28 10.13
N LEU A 348 -2.70 22.53 11.38
CA LEU A 348 -3.62 23.06 12.39
C LEU A 348 -3.94 24.55 12.20
N GLN A 349 -3.06 25.32 11.58
CA GLN A 349 -3.37 26.71 11.19
C GLN A 349 -4.57 26.78 10.23
N GLU A 350 -4.72 25.78 9.38
CA GLU A 350 -5.77 25.76 8.35
C GLU A 350 -6.96 24.85 8.69
N ASN A 351 -6.81 23.91 9.63
CA ASN A 351 -7.80 22.87 9.92
C ASN A 351 -8.03 22.79 11.43
N LYS A 352 -9.20 23.22 11.90
CA LYS A 352 -9.53 23.14 13.33
C LYS A 352 -9.70 21.69 13.73
N ALA A 353 -9.04 21.27 14.82
CA ALA A 353 -9.10 19.89 15.32
C ALA A 353 -10.53 19.39 15.54
N GLY A 354 -11.44 20.24 16.00
CA GLY A 354 -12.85 19.89 16.21
C GLY A 354 -13.56 19.53 14.90
N GLU A 355 -13.40 20.34 13.85
CA GLU A 355 -14.01 20.13 12.53
C GLU A 355 -13.47 18.86 11.87
N VAL A 356 -12.13 18.68 11.89
CA VAL A 356 -11.47 17.47 11.40
C VAL A 356 -12.02 16.23 12.12
N THR A 357 -12.08 16.27 13.45
CA THR A 357 -12.58 15.15 14.25
C THR A 357 -14.03 14.82 13.91
N SER A 358 -14.90 15.82 13.75
CA SER A 358 -16.31 15.60 13.42
C SER A 358 -16.50 14.86 12.09
N VAL A 359 -15.72 15.21 11.06
CA VAL A 359 -15.81 14.53 9.75
C VAL A 359 -15.47 13.05 9.87
N PHE A 360 -14.37 12.71 10.55
CA PHE A 360 -13.95 11.32 10.74
C PHE A 360 -14.95 10.52 11.59
N LEU A 361 -15.45 11.09 12.69
CA LEU A 361 -16.43 10.42 13.54
C LEU A 361 -17.78 10.21 12.84
N GLN A 362 -18.24 11.18 12.04
CA GLN A 362 -19.46 11.03 11.25
C GLN A 362 -19.32 9.88 10.24
N ASN A 363 -18.23 9.83 9.49
CA ASN A 363 -17.97 8.74 8.54
C ASN A 363 -17.85 7.38 9.24
N PHE A 364 -17.15 7.34 10.38
CA PHE A 364 -16.96 6.12 11.15
C PHE A 364 -18.31 5.56 11.64
N ASN A 365 -19.17 6.42 12.18
CA ASN A 365 -20.50 6.02 12.65
C ASN A 365 -21.37 5.51 11.50
N ASN A 366 -21.43 6.25 10.38
CA ASN A 366 -22.19 5.83 9.20
C ASN A 366 -21.73 4.46 8.68
N ALA A 367 -20.41 4.27 8.51
CA ALA A 367 -19.86 3.00 8.01
C ALA A 367 -20.11 1.83 8.99
N THR A 368 -20.11 2.11 10.30
CA THR A 368 -20.42 1.11 11.33
C THR A 368 -21.91 0.74 11.33
N GLU A 369 -22.80 1.71 11.16
CA GLU A 369 -24.26 1.51 11.02
C GLU A 369 -24.60 0.70 9.76
N ASP A 370 -23.88 0.96 8.66
CA ASP A 370 -24.00 0.23 7.40
C ASP A 370 -23.38 -1.19 7.45
N GLY A 371 -22.64 -1.53 8.52
CA GLY A 371 -21.93 -2.80 8.63
C GLY A 371 -20.76 -2.97 7.64
N ASN A 372 -20.23 -1.86 7.11
CA ASN A 372 -19.17 -1.85 6.11
C ASN A 372 -17.77 -1.78 6.77
N SER A 373 -17.24 -2.94 7.19
CA SER A 373 -15.95 -3.02 7.88
C SER A 373 -14.77 -2.50 7.05
N GLU A 374 -14.78 -2.69 5.73
CA GLU A 374 -13.69 -2.19 4.86
C GLU A 374 -13.63 -0.66 4.88
N GLN A 375 -14.79 0.00 4.84
CA GLN A 375 -14.87 1.45 4.93
C GLN A 375 -14.49 1.96 6.33
N VAL A 376 -14.89 1.26 7.40
CA VAL A 376 -14.45 1.60 8.77
C VAL A 376 -12.93 1.58 8.88
N ASP A 377 -12.29 0.53 8.36
CA ASP A 377 -10.84 0.39 8.38
C ASP A 377 -10.14 1.51 7.59
N GLU A 378 -10.69 1.91 6.45
CA GLU A 378 -10.18 3.03 5.65
C GLU A 378 -10.19 4.35 6.45
N ILE A 379 -11.33 4.67 7.08
CA ILE A 379 -11.51 5.88 7.89
C ILE A 379 -10.54 5.89 9.07
N LEU A 380 -10.39 4.77 9.77
CA LEU A 380 -9.44 4.64 10.87
C LEU A 380 -7.98 4.79 10.38
N ASN A 381 -7.67 4.34 9.17
CA ASN A 381 -6.34 4.46 8.59
C ASN A 381 -6.03 5.94 8.28
N GLY A 382 -7.02 6.71 7.81
CA GLY A 382 -6.92 8.16 7.71
C GLY A 382 -6.70 8.85 9.07
N LEU A 383 -7.46 8.44 10.10
CA LEU A 383 -7.38 9.00 11.45
C LEU A 383 -6.06 8.69 12.18
N LYS A 384 -5.39 7.59 11.84
CA LYS A 384 -4.18 7.09 12.54
C LYS A 384 -3.06 8.10 12.71
N VAL A 385 -2.84 8.97 11.72
CA VAL A 385 -1.80 10.01 11.80
C VAL A 385 -2.31 11.19 12.62
N LEU A 386 -3.56 11.59 12.38
CA LEU A 386 -4.20 12.74 13.04
C LEU A 386 -4.35 12.54 14.55
N VAL A 387 -4.66 11.32 15.00
CA VAL A 387 -4.82 11.01 16.43
C VAL A 387 -3.51 11.20 17.23
N GLN A 388 -2.36 11.29 16.57
CA GLN A 388 -1.10 11.60 17.25
C GLN A 388 -1.04 13.04 17.78
N ASN A 389 -1.83 13.97 17.22
CA ASN A 389 -2.01 15.33 17.73
C ASN A 389 -2.86 15.32 19.02
N ASP A 390 -2.52 16.16 20.00
CA ASP A 390 -3.19 16.15 21.30
C ASP A 390 -4.55 16.86 21.32
N ASP A 391 -4.76 17.85 20.45
CA ASP A 391 -6.05 18.54 20.33
C ASP A 391 -7.09 17.67 19.63
N VAL A 392 -6.68 16.87 18.63
CA VAL A 392 -7.53 15.83 18.02
C VAL A 392 -7.96 14.81 19.07
N LYS A 393 -7.05 14.32 19.93
CA LYS A 393 -7.43 13.41 21.03
C LYS A 393 -8.46 14.04 21.97
N LYS A 394 -8.26 15.31 22.37
CA LYS A 394 -9.21 16.04 23.23
C LYS A 394 -10.58 16.16 22.57
N GLU A 395 -10.62 16.47 21.28
CA GLU A 395 -11.87 16.60 20.52
C GLU A 395 -12.57 15.25 20.34
N ILE A 396 -11.84 14.14 20.14
CA ILE A 396 -12.44 12.79 20.10
C ILE A 396 -13.17 12.48 21.41
N ILE A 397 -12.58 12.84 22.56
CA ILE A 397 -13.22 12.65 23.88
C ILE A 397 -14.43 13.58 24.03
N LYS A 398 -14.26 14.87 23.74
CA LYS A 398 -15.32 15.88 23.85
C LYS A 398 -16.53 15.57 22.97
N GLN A 399 -16.33 14.98 21.80
CA GLN A 399 -17.37 14.57 20.86
C GLN A 399 -17.89 13.14 21.11
N ASN A 400 -17.49 12.51 22.22
CA ASN A 400 -17.88 11.13 22.58
C ASN A 400 -17.57 10.08 21.49
N GLY A 401 -16.48 10.27 20.76
CA GLY A 401 -16.06 9.39 19.66
C GLY A 401 -15.29 8.15 20.10
N LEU A 402 -14.71 8.15 21.32
CA LEU A 402 -13.89 7.04 21.79
C LEU A 402 -14.70 5.75 22.09
N PRO A 403 -15.87 5.78 22.77
CA PRO A 403 -16.60 4.55 23.06
C PRO A 403 -17.02 3.73 21.83
N PRO A 404 -17.50 4.33 20.72
CA PRO A 404 -17.73 3.60 19.47
C PRO A 404 -16.46 2.92 18.91
N ILE A 405 -15.32 3.60 18.97
CA ILE A 405 -14.03 3.05 18.52
C ILE A 405 -13.61 1.88 19.42
N ILE A 406 -13.78 1.98 20.75
CA ILE A 406 -13.53 0.87 21.69
C ILE A 406 -14.43 -0.33 21.37
N LYS A 407 -15.72 -0.09 21.12
CA LYS A 407 -16.66 -1.15 20.75
C LYS A 407 -16.21 -1.88 19.48
N TYR A 408 -15.79 -1.14 18.46
CA TYR A 408 -15.25 -1.74 17.23
C TYR A 408 -13.92 -2.47 17.47
N ALA A 409 -13.04 -1.92 18.32
CA ALA A 409 -11.78 -2.53 18.71
C ALA A 409 -11.99 -3.90 19.41
N LYS A 410 -13.07 -4.06 20.19
CA LYS A 410 -13.45 -5.36 20.80
C LYS A 410 -13.89 -6.43 19.79
N THR A 411 -14.28 -6.03 18.57
CA THR A 411 -14.76 -6.96 17.53
C THR A 411 -13.67 -7.41 16.55
N THR A 412 -12.51 -6.77 16.55
CA THR A 412 -11.42 -7.10 15.60
C THR A 412 -10.42 -8.07 16.21
N ASN A 413 -10.29 -9.25 15.60
CA ASN A 413 -9.23 -10.22 15.96
C ASN A 413 -8.07 -10.22 14.94
N ASP A 414 -8.25 -9.55 13.81
CA ASP A 414 -7.36 -9.69 12.65
C ASP A 414 -6.72 -8.38 12.21
N ASN A 415 -7.38 -7.25 12.49
CA ASN A 415 -6.90 -5.94 12.12
C ASN A 415 -6.36 -5.19 13.36
N PRO A 416 -5.05 -4.86 13.42
CA PRO A 416 -4.48 -4.11 14.55
C PRO A 416 -4.88 -2.63 14.55
N LEU A 417 -5.47 -2.10 13.48
CA LEU A 417 -5.69 -0.67 13.30
C LEU A 417 -6.59 -0.03 14.37
N PRO A 418 -7.78 -0.56 14.72
CA PRO A 418 -8.58 -0.02 15.83
C PRO A 418 -7.80 0.01 17.15
N LEU A 419 -7.02 -1.04 17.42
CA LEU A 419 -6.16 -1.12 18.59
C LEU A 419 -5.06 -0.06 18.54
N GLN A 420 -4.46 0.23 17.39
CA GLN A 420 -3.46 1.30 17.24
C GLN A 420 -4.04 2.68 17.56
N ILE A 421 -5.30 2.95 17.16
CA ILE A 421 -6.00 4.19 17.51
C ILE A 421 -6.22 4.25 19.02
N THR A 422 -6.77 3.20 19.64
CA THR A 422 -6.96 3.18 21.10
C THR A 422 -5.63 3.32 21.84
N TYR A 423 -4.55 2.69 21.36
CA TYR A 423 -3.23 2.85 21.94
C TYR A 423 -2.74 4.30 21.88
N ALA A 424 -2.90 4.98 20.74
CA ALA A 424 -2.56 6.41 20.63
C ALA A 424 -3.40 7.29 21.58
N MET A 425 -4.65 6.91 21.84
CA MET A 425 -5.52 7.62 22.78
C MET A 425 -5.07 7.48 24.24
N THR A 426 -4.32 6.43 24.62
CA THR A 426 -3.82 6.25 26.00
C THR A 426 -2.86 7.36 26.49
N PHE A 427 -2.35 8.18 25.55
CA PHE A 427 -1.53 9.35 25.86
C PHE A 427 -2.36 10.54 26.38
N ASN A 428 -3.69 10.43 26.36
CA ASN A 428 -4.60 11.38 27.00
C ASN A 428 -5.16 10.77 28.29
N ASN A 429 -5.07 11.51 29.41
CA ASN A 429 -5.49 11.00 30.72
C ASN A 429 -7.01 10.77 30.83
N ASP A 430 -7.84 11.57 30.17
CA ASP A 430 -9.29 11.39 30.20
C ASP A 430 -9.71 10.21 29.33
N ALA A 431 -9.05 10.01 28.19
CA ALA A 431 -9.20 8.81 27.38
C ALA A 431 -8.86 7.52 28.16
N LYS A 432 -7.77 7.53 28.93
CA LYS A 432 -7.42 6.39 29.81
C LYS A 432 -8.52 6.07 30.81
N LYS A 433 -9.15 7.08 31.42
CA LYS A 433 -10.27 6.86 32.37
C LYS A 433 -11.43 6.14 31.68
N VAL A 434 -11.84 6.62 30.50
CA VAL A 434 -12.90 5.99 29.70
C VAL A 434 -12.57 4.53 29.37
N MET A 435 -11.31 4.23 29.04
CA MET A 435 -10.87 2.85 28.74
C MET A 435 -10.84 1.94 29.97
N ILE A 436 -10.39 2.46 31.12
CA ILE A 436 -10.33 1.70 32.38
C ILE A 436 -11.74 1.39 32.90
N GLU A 437 -12.71 2.26 32.65
CA GLU A 437 -14.11 2.04 33.01
C GLU A 437 -14.79 0.93 32.17
N ASP A 438 -14.30 0.62 30.96
CA ASP A 438 -14.77 -0.50 30.13
C ASP A 438 -13.98 -1.79 30.45
N GLN A 439 -14.44 -2.52 31.48
CA GLN A 439 -13.77 -3.75 31.93
C GLN A 439 -13.71 -4.83 30.84
N GLU A 440 -14.73 -4.93 29.97
CA GLU A 440 -14.73 -5.87 28.86
C GLU A 440 -13.60 -5.58 27.87
N PHE A 441 -13.34 -4.30 27.59
CA PHE A 441 -12.23 -3.88 26.75
C PHE A 441 -10.90 -4.24 27.39
N VAL A 442 -10.71 -3.92 28.68
CA VAL A 442 -9.46 -4.25 29.41
C VAL A 442 -9.19 -5.75 29.38
N ASP A 443 -10.18 -6.59 29.65
CA ASP A 443 -10.05 -8.04 29.65
C ASP A 443 -9.74 -8.57 28.25
N HIS A 444 -10.40 -8.02 27.22
CA HIS A 444 -10.13 -8.38 25.83
C HIS A 444 -8.69 -8.03 25.40
N ILE A 445 -8.19 -6.83 25.72
CA ILE A 445 -6.81 -6.46 25.40
C ILE A 445 -5.80 -7.36 26.15
N LYS A 446 -6.08 -7.73 27.40
CA LYS A 446 -5.22 -8.66 28.14
C LYS A 446 -5.12 -10.02 27.45
N GLN A 447 -6.22 -10.54 26.91
CA GLN A 447 -6.22 -11.78 26.12
C GLN A 447 -5.43 -11.63 24.82
N LEU A 448 -5.55 -10.48 24.13
CA LEU A 448 -4.85 -10.22 22.87
C LEU A 448 -3.32 -10.15 23.01
N ARG A 449 -2.77 -10.00 24.22
CA ARG A 449 -1.31 -10.08 24.45
C ARG A 449 -0.73 -11.42 24.00
N ASP A 450 -1.50 -12.49 24.12
CA ASP A 450 -1.07 -13.85 23.76
C ASP A 450 -1.50 -14.24 22.33
N SER A 451 -1.93 -13.26 21.52
CA SER A 451 -2.30 -13.48 20.12
C SER A 451 -1.10 -14.02 19.31
N GLU A 452 -1.35 -15.00 18.44
CA GLU A 452 -0.37 -15.48 17.46
C GLU A 452 0.04 -14.39 16.47
N LYS A 453 -0.80 -13.36 16.28
CA LYS A 453 -0.51 -12.21 15.42
C LYS A 453 0.36 -11.21 16.15
N LYS A 454 1.65 -11.19 15.81
CA LYS A 454 2.66 -10.31 16.40
C LYS A 454 2.26 -8.84 16.45
N ASP A 455 1.68 -8.29 15.39
CA ASP A 455 1.26 -6.89 15.35
C ASP A 455 0.16 -6.57 16.38
N ILE A 456 -0.78 -7.49 16.57
CA ILE A 456 -1.87 -7.34 17.54
C ILE A 456 -1.32 -7.48 18.95
N SER A 457 -0.55 -8.55 19.20
CA SER A 457 0.10 -8.80 20.49
C SER A 457 0.95 -7.59 20.91
N LYS A 458 1.75 -7.03 20.00
CA LYS A 458 2.59 -5.85 20.27
C LYS A 458 1.77 -4.63 20.69
N VAL A 459 0.69 -4.32 19.97
CA VAL A 459 -0.18 -3.18 20.30
C VAL A 459 -0.93 -3.42 21.62
N ALA A 460 -1.39 -4.64 21.87
CA ALA A 460 -2.06 -5.01 23.12
C ALA A 460 -1.15 -4.85 24.33
N HIS A 461 0.12 -5.29 24.24
CA HIS A 461 1.14 -5.01 25.26
C HIS A 461 1.31 -3.51 25.51
N GLY A 462 1.30 -2.70 24.43
CA GLY A 462 1.26 -1.22 24.47
C GLY A 462 0.16 -0.65 25.34
N ILE A 463 -1.07 -1.07 25.08
CA ILE A 463 -2.25 -0.57 25.77
C ILE A 463 -2.19 -0.98 27.25
N VAL A 464 -1.96 -2.26 27.55
CA VAL A 464 -1.89 -2.76 28.94
C VAL A 464 -0.81 -2.04 29.74
N TRP A 465 0.36 -1.80 29.13
CA TRP A 465 1.42 -1.03 29.77
C TRP A 465 0.96 0.38 30.13
N LYS A 466 0.32 1.11 29.21
CA LYS A 466 -0.13 2.49 29.47
C LYS A 466 -1.31 2.58 30.44
N LEU A 467 -2.15 1.55 30.51
CA LEU A 467 -3.29 1.52 31.43
C LEU A 467 -2.89 1.10 32.86
N GLU A 468 -2.02 0.09 33.01
CA GLU A 468 -1.71 -0.52 34.30
C GLU A 468 -0.20 -0.64 34.59
N GLY A 469 0.60 -1.03 33.59
CA GLY A 469 1.99 -1.45 33.79
C GLY A 469 2.97 -0.33 34.13
N GLU A 470 2.84 0.84 33.51
CA GLU A 470 3.80 1.95 33.62
C GLU A 470 3.91 2.47 35.06
N GLU A 471 2.77 2.63 35.74
CA GLU A 471 2.73 3.12 37.13
C GLU A 471 3.22 2.06 38.13
N GLN A 472 2.91 0.78 37.90
CA GLN A 472 3.41 -0.31 38.73
C GLN A 472 4.92 -0.46 38.60
N PHE A 473 5.46 -0.31 37.38
CA PHE A 473 6.89 -0.37 37.13
C PHE A 473 7.63 0.80 37.80
N LYS A 474 7.13 2.03 37.70
CA LYS A 474 7.70 3.20 38.39
C LYS A 474 7.84 2.96 39.89
N LYS A 475 6.79 2.44 40.55
CA LYS A 475 6.81 2.10 41.98
C LYS A 475 7.89 1.07 42.31
N LYS A 476 7.96 -0.04 41.57
CA LYS A 476 8.98 -1.08 41.78
C LYS A 476 10.40 -0.56 41.58
N SER A 477 10.64 0.28 40.57
CA SER A 477 11.97 0.87 40.33
C SER A 477 12.36 1.88 41.41
N GLU A 478 11.40 2.60 41.99
CA GLU A 478 11.65 3.49 43.13
C GLU A 478 11.91 2.72 44.43
N GLU A 479 11.16 1.65 44.68
CA GLU A 479 11.36 0.73 45.82
C GLU A 479 12.76 0.09 45.76
N LYS A 480 13.19 -0.43 44.61
CA LYS A 480 14.55 -0.97 44.43
C LYS A 480 15.64 0.05 44.72
N LYS A 481 15.49 1.29 44.25
CA LYS A 481 16.45 2.38 44.54
C LYS A 481 16.50 2.72 46.03
N GLN A 482 15.36 2.62 46.73
CA GLN A 482 15.28 2.84 48.18
C GLN A 482 15.88 1.66 48.97
N GLU A 483 15.67 0.42 48.55
CA GLU A 483 16.30 -0.77 49.17
C GLU A 483 17.82 -0.77 48.99
N GLU A 484 18.32 -0.43 47.79
CA GLU A 484 19.77 -0.30 47.52
C GLU A 484 20.43 0.81 48.34
N THR A 485 19.69 1.89 48.65
CA THR A 485 20.19 2.97 49.52
C THR A 485 20.02 2.69 51.01
N ALA A 486 19.04 1.86 51.41
CA ALA A 486 18.76 1.52 52.81
C ALA A 486 19.61 0.36 53.36
N GLU A 487 19.97 -0.63 52.53
CA GLU A 487 20.78 -1.78 52.98
C GLU A 487 22.26 -1.43 53.25
N GLY A 488 22.72 -0.21 52.96
CA GLY A 488 24.12 0.18 53.17
C GLY A 488 25.11 -0.74 52.44
N LYS A 489 24.64 -1.52 51.45
CA LYS A 489 25.50 -2.24 50.53
C LYS A 489 26.24 -1.20 49.72
N LYS A 490 27.45 -0.85 50.20
CA LYS A 490 28.50 -0.43 49.29
C LYS A 490 28.52 -1.47 48.17
N PRO A 491 28.56 -1.07 46.89
CA PRO A 491 28.75 -2.03 45.81
C PRO A 491 29.98 -2.86 46.17
N ASP A 492 29.85 -4.18 46.18
CA ASP A 492 30.91 -5.10 46.60
C ASP A 492 32.21 -4.73 45.88
N ALA A 493 33.17 -4.22 46.65
CA ALA A 493 34.50 -3.87 46.20
C ALA A 493 35.33 -5.14 46.04
N ALA A 494 35.05 -5.91 44.99
CA ALA A 494 35.96 -6.87 44.36
C ALA A 494 35.30 -7.52 43.14
N ASP A 495 35.13 -6.77 42.05
CA ASP A 495 35.22 -7.30 40.68
C ASP A 495 35.45 -6.13 39.69
N ASP A 496 36.30 -6.37 38.70
CA ASP A 496 36.97 -5.39 37.83
C ASP A 496 36.02 -4.35 37.16
N GLY A 497 36.27 -3.04 37.33
CA GLY A 497 35.87 -1.98 36.39
C GLY A 497 34.41 -1.82 35.93
N LYS A 498 33.38 -2.16 36.73
CA LYS A 498 31.97 -2.05 36.28
C LYS A 498 31.50 -0.60 36.11
N ARG A 499 31.26 -0.22 34.84
CA ARG A 499 30.56 1.00 34.42
C ARG A 499 29.16 1.09 35.10
N PRO A 500 28.68 2.30 35.47
CA PRO A 500 27.40 2.49 36.18
C PRO A 500 26.17 2.07 35.38
N PHE A 501 26.29 1.98 34.06
CA PHE A 501 25.24 1.54 33.14
C PHE A 501 25.66 0.24 32.44
N LYS A 502 24.70 -0.63 32.13
CA LYS A 502 24.95 -1.88 31.39
C LYS A 502 25.35 -1.58 29.95
N ASN A 503 24.68 -0.59 29.35
CA ASN A 503 24.95 -0.08 28.01
C ASN A 503 25.38 1.39 28.10
N ASP A 504 26.27 1.82 27.21
CA ASP A 504 26.62 3.23 27.11
C ASP A 504 25.49 3.99 26.39
N ILE A 505 24.87 3.37 25.38
CA ILE A 505 23.94 4.05 24.47
C ILE A 505 22.76 3.11 24.14
N MET A 506 21.54 3.64 24.19
CA MET A 506 20.35 3.03 23.58
C MET A 506 19.94 3.84 22.35
N ILE A 507 19.62 3.16 21.24
CA ILE A 507 19.13 3.81 20.03
C ILE A 507 17.64 3.51 19.87
N SER A 508 16.82 4.54 20.00
CA SER A 508 15.39 4.49 19.70
C SER A 508 15.14 5.00 18.29
N TYR A 509 14.51 4.18 17.45
CA TYR A 509 14.28 4.50 16.04
C TYR A 509 13.01 3.86 15.49
N CYS A 510 12.47 4.43 14.42
CA CYS A 510 11.41 3.78 13.65
C CYS A 510 12.03 2.81 12.64
N TRP A 511 11.42 1.64 12.47
CA TRP A 511 11.91 0.61 11.56
C TRP A 511 12.10 1.07 10.11
N ALA A 512 11.39 2.12 9.68
CA ALA A 512 11.60 2.74 8.37
C ALA A 512 13.04 3.28 8.17
N GLN A 513 13.76 3.60 9.25
CA GLN A 513 15.14 4.06 9.24
C GLN A 513 16.15 2.96 9.66
N LYS A 514 15.72 1.68 9.66
CA LYS A 514 16.56 0.53 10.05
C LYS A 514 17.97 0.55 9.42
N PRO A 515 18.14 0.75 8.10
CA PRO A 515 19.48 0.71 7.49
C PRO A 515 20.45 1.75 8.07
N LEU A 516 19.98 3.00 8.26
CA LEU A 516 20.80 4.09 8.78
C LEU A 516 21.12 3.90 10.27
N CYS A 517 20.13 3.51 11.08
CA CYS A 517 20.34 3.28 12.52
C CYS A 517 21.25 2.07 12.79
N HIS A 518 21.23 1.05 11.93
CA HIS A 518 22.18 -0.06 11.99
C HIS A 518 23.60 0.41 11.67
N LYS A 519 23.77 1.26 10.64
CA LYS A 519 25.07 1.85 10.31
C LYS A 519 25.65 2.68 11.47
N ILE A 520 24.82 3.51 12.12
CA ILE A 520 25.22 4.29 13.31
C ILE A 520 25.64 3.35 14.44
N HIS A 521 24.86 2.30 14.70
CA HIS A 521 25.21 1.29 15.72
C HIS A 521 26.53 0.58 15.42
N ASP A 522 26.71 0.04 14.21
CA ASP A 522 27.92 -0.71 13.84
C ASP A 522 29.17 0.18 14.00
N ARG A 523 29.05 1.47 13.65
CA ARG A 523 30.12 2.45 13.83
C ARG A 523 30.43 2.72 15.31
N LEU A 524 29.41 2.87 16.17
CA LEU A 524 29.56 3.03 17.62
C LEU A 524 30.20 1.79 18.28
N GLU A 525 29.79 0.58 17.90
CA GLU A 525 30.40 -0.65 18.41
C GLU A 525 31.85 -0.81 17.97
N THR A 526 32.19 -0.39 16.75
CA THR A 526 33.57 -0.38 16.25
C THR A 526 34.47 0.52 17.11
N ASP A 527 33.94 1.59 17.69
CA ASP A 527 34.63 2.46 18.66
C ASP A 527 34.64 1.91 20.10
N GLY A 528 34.07 0.72 20.34
CA GLY A 528 34.09 0.04 21.63
C GLY A 528 32.97 0.44 22.60
N TYR A 529 31.93 1.12 22.12
CA TYR A 529 30.75 1.44 22.93
C TYR A 529 29.77 0.25 22.99
N LYS A 530 29.18 0.04 24.16
CA LYS A 530 28.09 -0.92 24.36
C LYS A 530 26.78 -0.27 23.94
N VAL A 531 26.25 -0.67 22.80
CA VAL A 531 25.03 -0.10 22.23
C VAL A 531 23.89 -1.10 22.33
N TRP A 532 22.74 -0.65 22.81
CA TRP A 532 21.49 -1.39 22.71
C TRP A 532 20.67 -0.88 21.53
N LEU A 533 20.24 -1.81 20.67
CA LEU A 533 19.39 -1.55 19.52
C LEU A 533 18.48 -2.76 19.29
N ASP A 534 17.20 -2.50 19.06
CA ASP A 534 16.21 -3.52 18.71
C ASP A 534 16.44 -4.06 17.28
N ARG A 535 17.40 -4.98 17.11
CA ARG A 535 17.77 -5.57 15.80
C ARG A 535 16.80 -6.66 15.34
N ASP A 536 16.35 -7.47 16.29
CA ASP A 536 15.48 -8.64 16.10
C ASP A 536 14.12 -8.34 16.72
N GLU A 537 13.06 -8.49 15.91
CA GLU A 537 11.67 -8.25 16.29
C GLU A 537 11.36 -8.84 17.68
N MET A 538 11.45 -8.01 18.74
CA MET A 538 11.35 -8.50 20.11
C MET A 538 10.06 -9.32 20.29
N HIS A 539 10.18 -10.53 20.84
CA HIS A 539 9.05 -11.37 21.23
C HIS A 539 8.79 -11.22 22.74
N GLY A 540 7.53 -11.09 23.15
CA GLY A 540 7.10 -11.00 24.56
C GLY A 540 6.84 -9.57 25.05
N SER A 541 7.22 -9.25 26.30
CA SER A 541 7.03 -7.91 26.89
C SER A 541 8.02 -6.86 26.32
N ILE A 542 7.89 -6.60 25.01
CA ILE A 542 8.65 -5.64 24.21
C ILE A 542 8.85 -4.33 24.99
N ILE A 543 7.80 -3.84 25.66
CA ILE A 543 7.78 -2.54 26.31
C ILE A 543 8.49 -2.54 27.67
N GLU A 544 8.41 -3.63 28.43
CA GLU A 544 9.18 -3.77 29.68
C GLU A 544 10.67 -3.84 29.37
N ARG A 545 11.06 -4.61 28.36
CA ARG A 545 12.47 -4.68 27.90
C ARG A 545 12.97 -3.33 27.38
N MET A 546 12.12 -2.58 26.68
CA MET A 546 12.44 -1.21 26.26
C MET A 546 12.62 -0.27 27.45
N ALA A 547 11.73 -0.34 28.45
CA ALA A 547 11.85 0.45 29.67
C ALA A 547 13.15 0.10 30.42
N GLU A 548 13.44 -1.19 30.58
CA GLU A 548 14.71 -1.67 31.16
C GLU A 548 15.92 -1.19 30.37
N ALA A 549 15.88 -1.25 29.03
CA ALA A 549 16.98 -0.77 28.18
C ALA A 549 17.23 0.72 28.37
N ILE A 550 16.18 1.53 28.47
CA ILE A 550 16.28 2.97 28.77
C ILE A 550 16.86 3.20 30.18
N GLU A 551 16.46 2.42 31.19
CA GLU A 551 16.99 2.55 32.55
C GLU A 551 18.45 2.07 32.67
N GLN A 552 18.87 1.12 31.83
CA GLN A 552 20.20 0.50 31.85
C GLN A 552 21.21 1.20 30.92
N SER A 553 20.83 2.29 30.28
CA SER A 553 21.67 3.02 29.32
C SER A 553 22.00 4.43 29.80
N GLN A 554 23.24 4.88 29.58
CA GLN A 554 23.65 6.24 29.94
C GLN A 554 23.00 7.29 29.03
N PHE A 555 23.01 7.04 27.72
CA PHE A 555 22.42 7.92 26.70
C PHE A 555 21.30 7.23 25.93
N VAL A 556 20.31 8.02 25.49
CA VAL A 556 19.23 7.57 24.62
C VAL A 556 19.25 8.41 23.34
N LEU A 557 19.63 7.81 22.22
CA LEU A 557 19.58 8.47 20.91
C LEU A 557 18.16 8.36 20.37
N ILE A 558 17.52 9.49 20.11
CA ILE A 558 16.18 9.56 19.52
C ILE A 558 16.34 9.86 18.03
N CYS A 559 16.20 8.84 17.18
CA CYS A 559 16.30 8.97 15.73
C CYS A 559 14.98 9.51 15.14
N MET A 560 14.90 10.83 15.04
CA MET A 560 13.69 11.54 14.63
C MET A 560 13.45 11.48 13.13
N SER A 561 12.21 11.15 12.79
CA SER A 561 11.66 11.13 11.43
C SER A 561 10.14 11.33 11.53
N THR A 562 9.48 11.54 10.39
CA THR A 562 8.01 11.54 10.30
C THR A 562 7.44 10.22 10.82
N ASN A 563 8.06 9.08 10.47
CA ASN A 563 7.58 7.77 10.90
C ASN A 563 7.81 7.53 12.40
N TYR A 564 8.89 8.06 12.95
CA TYR A 564 9.13 8.06 14.40
C TYR A 564 8.03 8.86 15.13
N LYS A 565 7.74 10.08 14.65
CA LYS A 565 6.68 10.94 15.20
C LYS A 565 5.30 10.26 15.16
N ASN A 566 5.02 9.51 14.10
CA ASN A 566 3.74 8.83 13.89
C ASN A 566 3.64 7.46 14.56
N SER A 567 4.71 6.96 15.18
CA SER A 567 4.74 5.65 15.84
C SER A 567 4.40 5.78 17.32
N THR A 568 3.26 5.19 17.72
CA THR A 568 2.82 5.17 19.12
C THR A 568 3.84 4.49 20.06
N ASN A 569 4.55 3.46 19.58
CA ASN A 569 5.61 2.81 20.35
C ASN A 569 6.81 3.74 20.57
N CYS A 570 7.27 4.41 19.50
CA CYS A 570 8.38 5.36 19.58
C CYS A 570 8.03 6.55 20.49
N LYS A 571 6.77 7.00 20.47
CA LYS A 571 6.26 8.00 21.40
C LYS A 571 6.31 7.50 22.85
N ALA A 572 5.89 6.25 23.11
CA ALA A 572 5.97 5.66 24.45
C ALA A 572 7.42 5.60 24.96
N GLU A 573 8.38 5.17 24.13
CA GLU A 573 9.81 5.15 24.45
C GLU A 573 10.35 6.53 24.79
N ALA A 574 10.07 7.51 23.92
CA ALA A 574 10.56 8.86 24.07
C ALA A 574 9.99 9.54 25.32
N GLU A 575 8.68 9.42 25.57
CA GLU A 575 8.05 9.94 26.78
C GLU A 575 8.59 9.28 28.05
N TYR A 576 8.82 7.96 28.01
CA TYR A 576 9.38 7.25 29.15
C TYR A 576 10.81 7.74 29.46
N ALA A 577 11.68 7.82 28.45
CA ALA A 577 13.03 8.37 28.58
C ALA A 577 13.02 9.83 29.10
N PHE A 578 12.09 10.65 28.59
CA PHE A 578 11.94 12.04 29.01
C PHE A 578 11.50 12.15 30.47
N ASN A 579 10.48 11.39 30.87
CA ASN A 579 9.96 11.37 32.25
C ASN A 579 11.01 10.87 33.25
N ARG A 580 11.89 9.95 32.81
CA ARG A 580 13.03 9.45 33.59
C ARG A 580 14.21 10.41 33.64
N LYS A 581 14.15 11.53 32.92
CA LYS A 581 15.26 12.49 32.76
C LYS A 581 16.53 11.81 32.22
N SER A 582 16.38 10.81 31.36
CA SER A 582 17.50 10.17 30.67
C SER A 582 18.24 11.19 29.80
N SER A 583 19.54 10.98 29.59
CA SER A 583 20.37 11.84 28.71
C SER A 583 20.01 11.59 27.24
N ILE A 584 18.99 12.31 26.76
CA ILE A 584 18.48 12.19 25.39
C ILE A 584 19.35 13.00 24.43
N VAL A 585 19.78 12.38 23.32
CA VAL A 585 20.45 13.04 22.19
C VAL A 585 19.59 12.89 20.93
N PRO A 586 18.97 13.97 20.42
CA PRO A 586 18.15 13.90 19.23
C PRO A 586 18.99 13.81 17.93
N LEU A 587 18.65 12.85 17.07
CA LEU A 587 19.25 12.70 15.74
C LEU A 587 18.21 12.98 14.66
N ILE A 588 18.57 13.71 13.61
CA ILE A 588 17.74 13.85 12.41
C ILE A 588 18.15 12.75 11.43
N VAL A 589 17.22 11.86 11.08
CA VAL A 589 17.47 10.71 10.19
C VAL A 589 16.56 10.71 8.95
N GLU A 590 15.80 11.78 8.76
CA GLU A 590 14.97 12.02 7.58
C GLU A 590 15.34 13.39 6.95
N PRO A 591 15.57 13.45 5.62
CA PRO A 591 15.99 14.67 4.95
C PRO A 591 14.99 15.81 5.11
N LYS A 592 15.50 17.00 5.42
CA LYS A 592 14.72 18.24 5.65
C LYS A 592 13.65 18.09 6.74
N TYR A 593 13.74 17.06 7.58
CA TYR A 593 12.81 16.87 8.68
C TYR A 593 13.01 17.96 9.74
N LYS A 594 11.91 18.53 10.21
CA LYS A 594 11.87 19.47 11.33
C LYS A 594 10.96 18.88 12.38
N ALA A 595 11.50 18.70 13.59
CA ALA A 595 10.71 18.20 14.71
C ALA A 595 9.66 19.24 15.12
N ASP A 596 8.41 18.81 15.20
CA ASP A 596 7.24 19.59 15.55
C ASP A 596 6.32 18.79 16.50
N GLY A 597 5.26 19.43 17.00
CA GLY A 597 4.33 18.81 17.94
C GLY A 597 5.01 18.22 19.18
N TRP A 598 4.61 17.00 19.57
CA TRP A 598 5.14 16.32 20.77
C TRP A 598 6.64 16.04 20.68
N LEU A 599 7.16 15.73 19.49
CA LEU A 599 8.57 15.38 19.31
C LEU A 599 9.45 16.64 19.33
N GLY A 600 8.96 17.75 18.74
CA GLY A 600 9.61 19.05 18.86
C GLY A 600 9.72 19.53 20.30
N PHE A 601 8.66 19.35 21.10
CA PHE A 601 8.70 19.69 22.53
C PHE A 601 9.71 18.85 23.31
N LEU A 602 9.77 17.54 23.04
CA LEU A 602 10.71 16.61 23.68
C LEU A 602 12.17 16.90 23.34
N ALA A 603 12.43 17.19 22.06
CA ALA A 603 13.76 17.57 21.61
C ALA A 603 14.19 18.90 22.24
N GLY A 604 13.30 19.89 22.28
CA GLY A 604 13.51 21.17 22.96
C GLY A 604 14.70 21.95 22.39
N SER A 605 15.53 22.53 23.27
CA SER A 605 16.73 23.29 22.90
C SER A 605 18.00 22.43 22.78
N LYS A 606 17.87 21.10 22.67
CA LYS A 606 19.01 20.19 22.54
C LYS A 606 19.66 20.34 21.17
N ILE A 607 20.96 20.09 21.09
CA ILE A 607 21.70 20.09 19.83
C ILE A 607 21.28 18.86 19.02
N TYR A 608 20.94 19.09 17.75
CA TYR A 608 20.60 18.04 16.80
C TYR A 608 21.83 17.60 16.05
N VAL A 609 21.99 16.29 15.86
CA VAL A 609 22.97 15.75 14.92
C VAL A 609 22.24 15.22 13.69
N ASP A 610 22.58 15.76 12.52
CA ASP A 610 21.95 15.37 11.27
C ASP A 610 22.69 14.22 10.60
N PHE A 611 21.98 13.13 10.31
CA PHE A 611 22.45 11.94 9.60
C PHE A 611 21.69 11.70 8.28
N ALA A 612 20.76 12.57 7.90
CA ALA A 612 19.88 12.35 6.76
C ALA A 612 20.62 12.39 5.41
N GLU A 613 20.47 11.32 4.60
CA GLU A 613 20.99 11.20 3.22
C GLU A 613 22.47 11.56 3.05
N LYS A 614 23.31 11.18 4.02
CA LYS A 614 24.74 11.48 3.99
C LYS A 614 25.54 10.41 3.26
N GLU A 615 26.31 10.85 2.26
CA GLU A 615 27.36 10.05 1.63
C GLU A 615 28.45 9.68 2.65
N ALA A 616 29.35 8.75 2.29
CA ALA A 616 30.32 8.18 3.23
C ALA A 616 31.13 9.22 4.03
N GLU A 617 31.62 10.28 3.38
CA GLU A 617 32.41 11.32 4.05
C GLU A 617 31.56 12.21 4.99
N GLU A 618 30.35 12.55 4.57
CA GLU A 618 29.43 13.37 5.39
C GLU A 618 28.90 12.60 6.59
N PHE A 619 28.73 11.27 6.44
CA PHE A 619 28.35 10.38 7.52
C PHE A 619 29.40 10.39 8.64
N GLU A 620 30.69 10.30 8.31
CA GLU A 620 31.75 10.34 9.34
C GLU A 620 31.79 11.70 10.06
N LYS A 621 31.61 12.82 9.33
CA LYS A 621 31.52 14.15 9.97
C LYS A 621 30.32 14.26 10.93
N ALA A 622 29.18 13.70 10.55
CA ALA A 622 28.01 13.62 11.43
C ALA A 622 28.28 12.75 12.67
N TYR A 623 28.97 11.63 12.47
CA TYR A 623 29.37 10.73 13.53
C TYR A 623 30.35 11.38 14.52
N GLU A 624 31.34 12.11 14.04
CA GLU A 624 32.24 12.90 14.89
C GLU A 624 31.46 13.90 15.74
N SER A 625 30.50 14.61 15.14
CA SER A 625 29.61 15.54 15.85
C SER A 625 28.77 14.85 16.93
N LEU A 626 28.29 13.62 16.68
CA LEU A 626 27.59 12.80 17.67
C LEU A 626 28.50 12.44 18.85
N ILE A 627 29.73 12.01 18.58
CA ILE A 627 30.68 11.66 19.63
C ILE A 627 31.04 12.89 20.47
N ASP A 628 31.22 14.05 19.85
CA ASP A 628 31.47 15.30 20.56
C ASP A 628 30.30 15.69 21.46
N GLU A 629 29.06 15.53 20.99
CA GLU A 629 27.86 15.74 21.80
C GLU A 629 27.82 14.77 23.00
N LEU A 630 28.07 13.49 22.77
CA LEU A 630 28.04 12.49 23.84
C LEU A 630 29.14 12.75 24.89
N LYS A 631 30.36 13.08 24.46
CA LYS A 631 31.47 13.44 25.35
C LYS A 631 31.16 14.69 26.16
N ARG A 632 30.59 15.73 25.54
CA ARG A 632 30.18 16.97 26.23
C ARG A 632 29.16 16.70 27.33
N ASN A 633 28.33 15.68 27.15
CA ASN A 633 27.33 15.23 28.12
C ASN A 633 27.81 14.09 29.05
N GLY A 634 29.11 13.77 29.05
CA GLY A 634 29.73 12.86 30.04
C GLY A 634 29.98 11.42 29.57
N LEU A 635 30.06 11.17 28.26
CA LEU A 635 30.53 9.88 27.75
C LEU A 635 32.05 9.75 28.00
N GLY A 636 32.46 8.74 28.76
CA GLY A 636 33.88 8.42 29.02
C GLY A 636 34.50 9.09 30.26
N SER A 637 33.76 9.89 31.02
CA SER A 637 34.21 10.37 32.34
C SER A 637 34.07 9.25 33.38
N THR A 638 35.11 8.44 33.52
CA THR A 638 35.33 7.64 34.74
C THR A 638 35.65 8.61 35.87
N GLY A 639 34.93 8.48 36.98
CA GLY A 639 34.98 9.42 38.09
C GLY A 639 36.40 9.73 38.55
N ASP A 640 36.82 10.97 38.32
CA ASP A 640 37.69 11.70 39.21
C ASP A 640 37.34 13.20 39.10
N GLU A 641 37.33 13.83 40.26
CA GLU A 641 37.10 15.25 40.54
C GLU A 641 35.64 15.77 40.62
N ASP A 642 35.07 15.53 41.81
CA ASP A 642 34.19 16.49 42.48
C ASP A 642 34.84 17.87 42.54
N GLN A 643 34.32 18.85 41.78
CA GLN A 643 34.38 20.26 42.19
C GLN A 643 33.05 20.97 41.91
N PRO A 644 32.50 21.72 42.89
CA PRO A 644 31.25 22.42 42.75
C PRO A 644 31.44 23.69 41.90
N LYS A 645 30.84 23.75 40.71
CA LYS A 645 30.77 24.98 39.92
C LYS A 645 29.47 25.73 40.23
N ASN A 646 29.60 26.79 41.03
CA ASN A 646 28.57 27.82 41.21
C ASN A 646 28.23 28.52 39.87
N PRO A 647 26.98 28.99 39.70
CA PRO A 647 26.52 29.62 38.47
C PRO A 647 27.10 31.04 38.36
N THR A 648 27.91 31.29 37.33
CA THR A 648 28.33 32.65 36.97
C THR A 648 27.57 33.08 35.71
N THR A 649 26.81 34.16 35.90
CA THR A 649 26.07 34.92 34.91
C THR A 649 26.99 35.74 33.99
N THR A 650 26.46 36.04 32.79
CA THR A 650 26.84 37.05 31.77
C THR A 650 27.91 36.67 30.74
N PRO A 651 27.91 37.29 29.53
CA PRO A 651 26.81 37.75 28.70
C PRO A 651 26.88 37.22 27.24
N VAL A 652 25.78 37.38 26.50
CA VAL A 652 25.62 37.09 25.06
C VAL A 652 26.64 37.88 24.22
N PRO A 653 27.35 37.25 23.26
CA PRO A 653 27.94 37.96 22.12
C PRO A 653 27.02 37.89 20.89
N GLU A 654 26.81 39.05 20.26
CA GLU A 654 26.22 39.21 18.93
C GLU A 654 27.05 38.52 17.82
N PRO A 655 26.42 38.20 16.67
CA PRO A 655 27.04 37.39 15.61
C PRO A 655 28.09 38.15 14.79
N PRO A 656 29.23 37.52 14.41
CA PRO A 656 30.18 38.13 13.49
C PRO A 656 29.73 38.01 12.03
N LYS A 657 30.01 39.06 11.25
CA LYS A 657 29.87 39.13 9.78
C LYS A 657 30.79 38.12 9.06
N PRO A 658 30.47 37.72 7.82
CA PRO A 658 31.24 36.71 7.08
C PRO A 658 32.61 37.26 6.62
N PRO A 659 33.71 36.50 6.73
CA PRO A 659 34.96 36.78 6.01
C PRO A 659 34.92 36.23 4.58
N GLU A 660 35.43 37.03 3.64
CA GLU A 660 35.70 36.68 2.24
C GLU A 660 36.62 35.47 2.10
N GLN A 661 36.31 34.58 1.15
CA GLN A 661 37.15 33.45 0.76
C GLN A 661 38.30 33.91 -0.15
N PRO A 662 39.55 33.44 0.02
CA PRO A 662 40.55 33.47 -1.02
C PRO A 662 40.35 32.29 -1.98
N GLU A 663 40.40 32.56 -3.29
CA GLU A 663 40.32 31.54 -4.35
C GLU A 663 41.44 30.49 -4.26
N PRO A 664 41.16 29.20 -4.50
CA PRO A 664 42.19 28.18 -4.66
C PRO A 664 42.87 28.26 -6.05
N PRO A 665 44.14 27.86 -6.17
CA PRO A 665 44.91 27.96 -7.41
C PRO A 665 44.37 26.98 -8.48
N PRO A 666 44.59 27.28 -9.78
CA PRO A 666 44.03 26.50 -10.87
C PRO A 666 44.66 25.11 -10.93
N ILE A 667 43.83 24.08 -10.77
CA ILE A 667 44.18 22.71 -11.15
C ILE A 667 44.04 22.63 -12.67
N GLN A 668 45.15 22.38 -13.37
CA GLN A 668 45.16 22.08 -14.80
C GLN A 668 44.52 20.72 -15.05
N THR A 669 43.20 20.67 -15.22
CA THR A 669 42.51 19.55 -15.87
C THR A 669 42.67 19.68 -17.37
N LYS A 670 43.28 18.68 -18.03
CA LYS A 670 43.38 18.61 -19.49
C LYS A 670 41.98 18.65 -20.10
N GLU A 671 41.75 19.61 -20.99
CA GLU A 671 40.43 20.07 -21.46
C GLU A 671 39.80 19.24 -22.60
N TYR A 672 40.27 18.03 -22.91
CA TYR A 672 39.97 17.36 -24.19
C TYR A 672 39.01 16.16 -24.18
N LEU A 673 38.32 15.83 -23.08
CA LEU A 673 37.38 14.67 -23.05
C LEU A 673 35.95 14.97 -22.58
N THR A 674 35.58 16.24 -22.33
CA THR A 674 34.35 16.55 -21.60
C THR A 674 33.07 16.59 -22.44
N HIS A 675 33.10 16.37 -23.77
CA HIS A 675 31.89 16.47 -24.60
C HIS A 675 31.74 15.47 -25.76
N ASP A 676 32.70 14.58 -26.00
CA ASP A 676 32.54 13.58 -27.08
C ASP A 676 31.76 12.35 -26.60
N SER A 677 30.72 12.00 -27.37
CA SER A 677 29.95 10.76 -27.22
C SER A 677 30.90 9.56 -27.20
N ALA A 678 30.70 8.60 -26.30
CA ALA A 678 31.55 7.42 -26.22
C ALA A 678 31.62 6.65 -27.55
N VAL A 679 30.67 6.84 -28.48
CA VAL A 679 30.68 6.22 -29.83
C VAL A 679 31.91 6.61 -30.67
N SER A 680 32.51 7.80 -30.47
CA SER A 680 33.66 8.26 -31.27
C SER A 680 35.03 7.85 -30.71
N TRP A 681 35.06 7.15 -29.56
CA TRP A 681 36.31 6.83 -28.86
C TRP A 681 37.04 5.67 -29.54
N ASP A 682 38.35 5.83 -29.74
CA ASP A 682 39.25 4.72 -30.03
C ASP A 682 39.78 4.08 -28.73
N GLU A 683 40.60 3.02 -28.85
CA GLU A 683 41.15 2.28 -27.71
C GLU A 683 41.98 3.18 -26.76
N THR A 684 42.63 4.22 -27.26
CA THR A 684 43.42 5.16 -26.46
C THR A 684 42.49 6.00 -25.59
N HIS A 685 41.40 6.51 -26.16
CA HIS A 685 40.38 7.28 -25.45
C HIS A 685 39.68 6.44 -24.36
N VAL A 686 39.41 5.15 -24.63
CA VAL A 686 38.85 4.22 -23.63
C VAL A 686 39.82 4.00 -22.48
N SER A 687 41.10 3.79 -22.77
CA SER A 687 42.14 3.61 -21.73
C SER A 687 42.31 4.88 -20.88
N GLU A 688 42.32 6.06 -21.50
CA GLU A 688 42.39 7.35 -20.78
C GLU A 688 41.15 7.58 -19.90
N PHE A 689 39.95 7.29 -20.43
CA PHE A 689 38.70 7.36 -19.66
C PHE A 689 38.73 6.50 -18.39
N LEU A 690 39.24 5.26 -18.49
CA LEU A 690 39.34 4.37 -17.33
C LEU A 690 40.32 4.92 -16.28
N ILE A 691 41.43 5.51 -16.69
CA ILE A 691 42.42 6.11 -15.78
C ILE A 691 41.84 7.35 -15.09
N ASP A 692 41.28 8.28 -15.86
CA ASP A 692 40.80 9.57 -15.35
C ASP A 692 39.65 9.41 -14.34
N ASN A 693 38.85 8.35 -14.50
CA ASN A 693 37.73 8.04 -13.60
C ASN A 693 38.10 7.09 -12.46
N LYS A 694 39.38 6.75 -12.29
CA LYS A 694 39.88 5.78 -11.28
C LYS A 694 39.19 4.42 -11.41
N LEU A 695 39.07 3.91 -12.64
CA LEU A 695 38.49 2.62 -13.02
C LEU A 695 39.58 1.64 -13.48
N ASP A 696 40.81 1.81 -13.01
CA ASP A 696 41.99 1.03 -13.43
C ASP A 696 41.82 -0.48 -13.32
N GLN A 697 40.99 -0.95 -12.38
CA GLN A 697 40.70 -2.38 -12.22
C GLN A 697 39.96 -2.97 -13.42
N LEU A 698 39.30 -2.16 -14.27
CA LEU A 698 38.60 -2.64 -15.47
C LEU A 698 39.49 -2.68 -16.72
N LYS A 699 40.77 -2.33 -16.61
CA LYS A 699 41.68 -2.29 -17.78
C LYS A 699 41.81 -3.62 -18.50
N HIS A 700 41.86 -4.74 -17.78
CA HIS A 700 41.92 -6.07 -18.40
C HIS A 700 40.60 -6.44 -19.08
N ALA A 701 39.47 -6.12 -18.44
CA ALA A 701 38.14 -6.43 -18.97
C ALA A 701 37.76 -5.60 -20.20
N CYS A 702 38.35 -4.41 -20.32
CA CYS A 702 38.13 -3.48 -21.44
C CYS A 702 39.33 -3.40 -22.40
N GLU A 703 40.26 -4.35 -22.34
CA GLU A 703 41.45 -4.36 -23.20
C GLU A 703 41.04 -4.51 -24.69
N GLY A 704 41.52 -3.61 -25.54
CA GLY A 704 41.19 -3.57 -26.97
C GLY A 704 39.77 -3.11 -27.29
N MET A 705 39.01 -2.60 -26.31
CA MET A 705 37.69 -2.02 -26.58
C MET A 705 37.82 -0.61 -27.15
N ASN A 706 37.13 -0.37 -28.25
CA ASN A 706 36.79 0.99 -28.70
C ASN A 706 35.46 1.43 -28.06
N GLY A 707 35.10 2.68 -28.30
CA GLY A 707 33.90 3.32 -27.77
C GLY A 707 32.57 2.58 -27.99
N GLU A 708 32.39 1.98 -29.18
CA GLU A 708 31.19 1.22 -29.51
C GLU A 708 31.11 -0.10 -28.72
N THR A 709 32.22 -0.83 -28.63
CA THR A 709 32.30 -2.06 -27.83
C THR A 709 32.20 -1.80 -26.33
N LEU A 710 32.73 -0.66 -25.84
CA LEU A 710 32.59 -0.23 -24.45
C LEU A 710 31.12 0.06 -24.09
N LEU A 711 30.36 0.66 -25.02
CA LEU A 711 28.92 0.90 -24.85
C LEU A 711 28.10 -0.40 -24.83
N GLN A 712 28.44 -1.38 -25.68
CA GLN A 712 27.82 -2.70 -25.65
C GLN A 712 28.12 -3.46 -24.34
N PHE A 713 29.36 -3.36 -23.87
CA PHE A 713 29.77 -3.90 -22.58
C PHE A 713 28.99 -3.24 -21.44
N TYR A 714 28.87 -1.91 -21.44
CA TYR A 714 28.05 -1.16 -20.50
C TYR A 714 26.56 -1.59 -20.52
N GLN A 715 25.94 -1.74 -21.70
CA GLN A 715 24.54 -2.19 -21.82
C GLN A 715 24.33 -3.59 -21.25
N SER A 716 25.30 -4.48 -21.46
CA SER A 716 25.29 -5.84 -20.89
C SER A 716 25.39 -5.79 -19.36
N CYS A 717 26.25 -4.93 -18.83
CA CYS A 717 26.38 -4.70 -17.38
C CYS A 717 25.12 -4.09 -16.74
N GLN A 718 24.33 -3.28 -17.47
CA GLN A 718 23.06 -2.74 -16.98
C GLN A 718 21.93 -3.77 -16.99
N THR A 719 21.83 -4.58 -18.04
CA THR A 719 20.73 -5.53 -18.23
C THR A 719 20.87 -6.79 -17.38
N ALA A 720 22.10 -7.21 -17.09
CA ALA A 720 22.37 -8.42 -16.30
C ALA A 720 23.62 -8.28 -15.40
N PRO A 721 23.63 -7.37 -14.41
CA PRO A 721 24.80 -7.13 -13.55
C PRO A 721 25.25 -8.38 -12.79
N ASP A 722 24.31 -9.19 -12.28
CA ASP A 722 24.60 -10.42 -11.54
C ASP A 722 25.28 -11.50 -12.38
N LYS A 723 25.14 -11.45 -13.71
CA LYS A 723 25.79 -12.35 -14.66
C LYS A 723 27.11 -11.79 -15.18
N MET A 724 27.18 -10.47 -15.38
CA MET A 724 28.36 -9.82 -15.92
C MET A 724 29.48 -9.67 -14.90
N TYR A 725 29.17 -9.38 -13.64
CA TYR A 725 30.19 -9.18 -12.60
C TYR A 725 31.09 -10.41 -12.38
N PRO A 726 30.57 -11.66 -12.33
CA PRO A 726 31.41 -12.86 -12.27
C PRO A 726 32.24 -13.12 -13.54
N LEU A 727 31.76 -12.71 -14.73
CA LEU A 727 32.48 -12.88 -16.00
C LEU A 727 33.69 -11.94 -16.10
N VAL A 728 33.52 -10.71 -15.60
CA VAL A 728 34.59 -9.70 -15.49
C VAL A 728 35.66 -10.11 -14.47
N ASN A 729 35.28 -10.91 -13.47
CA ASN A 729 36.15 -11.40 -12.40
C ASN A 729 36.45 -12.89 -12.50
N ASN A 730 36.69 -13.40 -13.71
CA ASN A 730 37.06 -14.79 -13.92
C ASN A 730 38.23 -15.19 -12.98
N PRO A 731 38.16 -16.34 -12.26
CA PRO A 731 39.16 -16.75 -11.26
C PRO A 731 40.61 -16.92 -11.75
N LYS A 732 40.90 -16.66 -13.04
CA LYS A 732 42.24 -16.65 -13.61
C LYS A 732 42.89 -15.25 -13.66
N GLU A 733 42.15 -14.19 -13.32
CA GLU A 733 42.65 -12.82 -13.36
C GLU A 733 43.45 -12.46 -12.09
N GLU A 734 44.65 -11.87 -12.25
CA GLU A 734 45.53 -11.50 -11.13
C GLU A 734 45.02 -10.27 -10.34
N HIS A 735 44.10 -9.49 -10.92
CA HIS A 735 43.55 -8.26 -10.33
C HIS A 735 42.02 -8.20 -10.43
N PRO A 736 41.28 -8.64 -9.39
CA PRO A 736 39.82 -8.62 -9.42
C PRO A 736 39.24 -7.21 -9.33
N VAL A 737 38.22 -6.95 -10.13
CA VAL A 737 37.38 -5.75 -10.10
C VAL A 737 36.48 -5.77 -8.87
N SER A 738 36.64 -4.80 -7.99
CA SER A 738 35.74 -4.65 -6.84
C SER A 738 34.31 -4.33 -7.29
N MET A 739 33.31 -4.78 -6.53
CA MET A 739 31.90 -4.41 -6.74
C MET A 739 31.73 -2.89 -6.86
N ASN A 740 32.45 -2.12 -6.04
CA ASN A 740 32.40 -0.66 -6.04
C ASN A 740 32.90 -0.08 -7.37
N THR A 741 34.01 -0.60 -7.91
CA THR A 741 34.56 -0.17 -9.21
C THR A 741 33.61 -0.53 -10.36
N PHE A 742 32.99 -1.71 -10.31
CA PHE A 742 32.02 -2.16 -11.32
C PHE A 742 30.78 -1.26 -11.38
N PHE A 743 30.18 -0.93 -10.23
CA PHE A 743 29.04 -0.01 -10.19
C PHE A 743 29.44 1.45 -10.49
N LYS A 744 30.66 1.86 -10.12
CA LYS A 744 31.20 3.16 -10.50
C LYS A 744 31.37 3.29 -12.02
N PHE A 745 31.76 2.23 -12.73
CA PHE A 745 31.80 2.23 -14.19
C PHE A 745 30.41 2.44 -14.78
N ILE A 746 29.39 1.72 -14.29
CA ILE A 746 28.00 1.87 -14.76
C ILE A 746 27.49 3.30 -14.51
N SER A 747 27.76 3.90 -13.35
CA SER A 747 27.31 5.25 -13.06
C SER A 747 28.06 6.33 -13.87
N THR A 748 29.34 6.09 -14.15
CA THR A 748 30.19 7.03 -14.90
C THR A 748 29.89 7.03 -16.40
N MET A 749 29.67 5.85 -17.00
CA MET A 749 29.35 5.71 -18.44
C MET A 749 28.06 6.41 -18.84
N LYS A 750 27.11 6.57 -17.92
CA LYS A 750 25.83 7.27 -18.16
C LYS A 750 26.03 8.72 -18.65
N LYS A 751 27.16 9.36 -18.30
CA LYS A 751 27.51 10.74 -18.72
C LYS A 751 28.02 10.85 -20.15
N HIS A 752 28.38 9.73 -20.79
CA HIS A 752 28.98 9.68 -22.13
C HIS A 752 28.09 8.96 -23.15
N LEU A 753 26.81 8.77 -22.82
CA LEU A 753 25.83 8.16 -23.72
C LEU A 753 25.58 9.05 -24.95
N PRO A 754 25.39 8.46 -26.14
CA PRO A 754 24.97 9.24 -27.30
C PRO A 754 23.63 9.93 -27.00
N PRO A 755 23.41 11.16 -27.51
CA PRO A 755 22.13 11.84 -27.38
C PRO A 755 21.00 10.96 -27.93
N PRO A 756 19.80 10.97 -27.32
CA PRO A 756 18.70 10.10 -27.73
C PRO A 756 18.39 10.36 -29.22
N ALA A 757 18.56 9.31 -30.04
CA ALA A 757 18.11 9.35 -31.41
C ALA A 757 16.60 9.65 -31.40
N GLN A 758 16.18 10.72 -32.10
CA GLN A 758 14.75 10.95 -32.32
C GLN A 758 14.13 9.66 -32.85
N PRO A 759 13.06 9.12 -32.24
CA PRO A 759 12.53 7.83 -32.63
C PRO A 759 12.05 7.91 -34.08
N LYS A 760 12.80 7.28 -34.99
CA LYS A 760 12.28 6.89 -36.29
C LYS A 760 11.09 5.98 -36.00
N LYS A 761 9.90 6.40 -36.42
CA LYS A 761 8.67 5.59 -36.42
C LYS A 761 8.98 4.29 -37.16
N VAL A 762 9.26 3.21 -36.42
CA VAL A 762 9.28 1.86 -36.96
C VAL A 762 7.88 1.31 -36.74
N TYR A 763 7.07 1.36 -37.79
CA TYR A 763 5.84 0.59 -37.86
C TYR A 763 6.24 -0.90 -37.91
N PHE A 764 6.02 -1.62 -36.81
CA PHE A 764 6.03 -3.09 -36.86
C PHE A 764 4.72 -3.56 -37.49
N GLN A 765 4.71 -3.70 -38.82
CA GLN A 765 3.73 -4.52 -39.51
C GLN A 765 4.11 -6.00 -39.28
N TYR A 766 3.48 -6.65 -38.31
CA TYR A 766 3.49 -8.11 -38.24
C TYR A 766 2.19 -8.65 -38.83
N GLY A 767 2.23 -8.95 -40.13
CA GLY A 767 1.34 -9.91 -40.74
C GLY A 767 1.94 -11.30 -40.57
N PHE A 768 1.26 -12.19 -39.86
CA PHE A 768 1.53 -13.62 -39.93
C PHE A 768 0.32 -14.36 -40.50
N ILE A 769 0.55 -14.89 -41.70
CA ILE A 769 -0.25 -15.88 -42.39
C ILE A 769 -0.18 -17.17 -41.57
N TYR A 770 -1.32 -17.71 -41.17
CA TYR A 770 -1.41 -19.07 -40.62
C TYR A 770 -0.89 -20.09 -41.66
N PRO A 771 0.02 -21.02 -41.31
CA PRO A 771 0.19 -22.21 -42.13
C PRO A 771 -1.08 -23.08 -42.00
N PRO A 772 -1.59 -23.64 -43.11
CA PRO A 772 -2.75 -24.52 -43.05
C PRO A 772 -2.42 -25.75 -42.23
N THR A 773 -3.31 -26.07 -41.29
CA THR A 773 -3.35 -27.32 -40.53
C THR A 773 -3.32 -28.49 -41.51
N LYS A 774 -2.27 -29.31 -41.46
CA LYS A 774 -2.21 -30.59 -42.16
C LYS A 774 -3.21 -31.56 -41.56
N ASP A 775 -3.99 -32.14 -42.46
CA ASP A 775 -4.89 -33.26 -42.26
C ASP A 775 -4.29 -34.37 -41.41
N ALA A 776 -5.03 -34.78 -40.38
CA ALA A 776 -4.95 -36.10 -39.79
C ALA A 776 -6.20 -36.87 -40.19
N ASN A 777 -6.16 -37.47 -41.39
CA ASN A 777 -7.07 -38.53 -41.77
C ASN A 777 -6.22 -39.64 -42.38
N ASP A 778 -5.93 -40.66 -41.57
CA ASP A 778 -5.70 -42.02 -42.07
C ASP A 778 -5.78 -42.98 -40.88
N GLN A 779 -7.00 -43.45 -40.60
CA GLN A 779 -7.35 -44.86 -40.36
C GLN A 779 -8.78 -44.94 -39.81
N ASN A 780 -9.75 -45.00 -40.73
CA ASN A 780 -10.77 -46.06 -40.72
C ASN A 780 -11.62 -45.93 -41.97
N ASN A 781 -11.35 -46.84 -42.90
CA ASN A 781 -12.05 -46.98 -44.16
C ASN A 781 -13.16 -48.02 -43.99
N GLN A 782 -14.33 -47.71 -44.57
CA GLN A 782 -15.45 -48.61 -44.91
C GLN A 782 -16.35 -49.02 -43.72
N VAL A 783 -17.68 -48.91 -43.74
CA VAL A 783 -18.71 -49.09 -44.79
C VAL A 783 -19.98 -48.34 -44.37
N GLY A 784 -20.71 -47.71 -45.30
CA GLY A 784 -22.15 -47.46 -45.11
C GLY A 784 -22.73 -46.20 -45.74
N GLN A 785 -22.97 -46.22 -47.06
CA GLN A 785 -23.82 -45.25 -47.76
C GLN A 785 -25.29 -45.34 -47.30
N LYS A 786 -25.95 -44.19 -47.07
CA LYS A 786 -27.14 -43.67 -47.81
C LYS A 786 -28.03 -42.75 -46.98
N LYS A 787 -28.35 -41.62 -47.62
CA LYS A 787 -29.44 -40.65 -47.42
C LYS A 787 -29.27 -39.60 -46.34
#